data_AF-A0A072PHE2-F1
#
_entry.id   AF-A0A072PHE2-F1
#
_cell.length_a   1.000
_cell.length_b   1.000
_cell.length_c   1.000
_cell.angle_alpha   90.00
_cell.angle_beta   90.00
_cell.angle_gamma   90.00
#
_symmetry.space_group_name_H-M   'P 1'
#
loop_
_entity.id
_entity.type
_entity.pdbx_description
1 polymer ?
#
loop_
_entity_poly.entity_id
_entity_poly.type
_entity_poly.pdbx_seq_one_letter_code
_entity_poly.pdbx_strand_id
1 'polypeptide(L)'
;MHLLTETAISDSREYEVLSFDEVEQLKRERIYLRGKIDTTKRKLGLESKLRDAAQSLNRLYSTREKGESPNSPTKKRRSFLGARGSPNESVARADDELTASNKKVEELTLAVKQLEKKYETTERRILEHTAGILQMTHRGLKKNIRRTELPRSPESMTSQPIGRGSGMTDGIDDFDERSLYQVPDYVTEFGPAPGPVSKGRPPSRDAQPIDDFANRLQELNSRLHTMITQAGPHEHFDPPPQPTDEHVLGRVGAQIQAYLGYMSQGLDAMQAAQARATAAVEKSLFDSEDQVEDVNIRLQDMLERTNSVSHSPLLPQEEPRGKDLQSQLAFSSVVLERLNSRVETLIEQKDILTRQIQQQRELNSKSDAQRDAHIHEITEELEQLKKLRAVHEEESQHSRDQINLLMEQLDNAKQENILLEQQRGVNDGKAVEAERSARKEMEDRHQLNLKTKQDEFAALLSEFNQLRAGTESSSRQGLLQVQELEAAKAQAEAELAKAKEEVKVLESEVARAQTDLTVVKAELDGAYGTRAQRAADVSLNPAVQKEIDDLNARNADLESQLEFLTTQHQTKGAGSAELQNKVNALQQELKDTIEEYEVMTKQSIDDEKERDHLEENVDTLQQRCETLEMQLNEEKLKWLGVKAGSPTEVMSTMVLKNEFKKMMRETRAENIKTIRVSDDLEGIIRGGSNRFIGGAGRTTKIRGHH
;
A
#
# COMPACT_ATOMS: atom_id res chain seq x y z
N MET A 1 30.32 -23.04 -16.48
CA MET A 1 29.48 -21.87 -16.78
C MET A 1 28.71 -21.99 -18.09
N HIS A 2 29.37 -22.15 -19.25
CA HIS A 2 28.66 -22.20 -20.54
C HIS A 2 27.67 -23.37 -20.65
N LEU A 3 28.06 -24.57 -20.20
CA LEU A 3 27.19 -25.74 -20.16
C LEU A 3 25.93 -25.47 -19.32
N LEU A 4 26.10 -24.98 -18.08
CA LEU A 4 24.98 -24.63 -17.18
C LEU A 4 24.04 -23.60 -17.79
N THR A 5 24.57 -22.59 -18.49
CA THR A 5 23.72 -21.62 -19.20
C THR A 5 22.95 -22.27 -20.33
N GLU A 6 23.56 -23.19 -21.07
CA GLU A 6 22.91 -23.89 -22.17
C GLU A 6 21.81 -24.84 -21.67
N THR A 7 22.05 -25.56 -20.56
CA THR A 7 21.02 -26.37 -19.89
C THR A 7 19.88 -25.49 -19.41
N ALA A 8 20.16 -24.40 -18.68
CA ALA A 8 19.12 -23.49 -18.19
C ALA A 8 18.29 -22.86 -19.32
N ILE A 9 18.91 -22.56 -20.47
CA ILE A 9 18.22 -22.07 -21.68
C ILE A 9 17.40 -23.17 -22.35
N SER A 10 17.82 -24.44 -22.24
CA SER A 10 17.05 -25.58 -22.75
C SER A 10 15.84 -25.86 -21.87
N ASP A 11 16.02 -25.83 -20.55
CA ASP A 11 14.98 -26.11 -19.57
C ASP A 11 13.91 -25.00 -19.54
N SER A 12 14.29 -23.75 -19.81
CA SER A 12 13.35 -22.62 -19.87
C SER A 12 12.54 -22.50 -21.16
N ARG A 13 12.79 -23.35 -22.17
CA ARG A 13 12.07 -23.32 -23.47
C ARG A 13 10.59 -23.59 -23.35
N GLU A 14 10.21 -24.37 -22.35
CA GLU A 14 8.84 -24.82 -22.14
C GLU A 14 8.06 -23.92 -21.19
N TYR A 15 8.70 -22.87 -20.64
CA TYR A 15 8.04 -21.94 -19.74
C TYR A 15 7.10 -21.00 -20.49
N GLU A 16 5.89 -20.86 -19.93
CA GLU A 16 4.82 -20.03 -20.48
C GLU A 16 5.15 -18.54 -20.34
N VAL A 17 5.08 -17.81 -21.46
CA VAL A 17 5.18 -16.34 -21.46
C VAL A 17 3.77 -15.77 -21.35
N LEU A 18 3.41 -15.44 -20.12
CA LEU A 18 2.19 -14.73 -19.73
C LEU A 18 2.10 -13.33 -20.35
N SER A 19 0.88 -12.82 -20.48
CA SER A 19 0.62 -11.43 -20.89
C SER A 19 0.98 -10.43 -19.80
N PHE A 20 1.16 -9.16 -20.18
CA PHE A 20 1.49 -8.08 -19.24
C PHE A 20 0.45 -7.95 -18.12
N ASP A 21 -0.84 -7.99 -18.46
CA ASP A 21 -1.94 -7.85 -17.50
C ASP A 21 -1.98 -9.01 -16.50
N GLU A 22 -1.75 -10.25 -16.96
CA GLU A 22 -1.66 -11.44 -16.11
C GLU A 22 -0.48 -11.37 -15.16
N VAL A 23 0.67 -10.88 -15.62
CA VAL A 23 1.87 -10.70 -14.78
C VAL A 23 1.64 -9.62 -13.73
N GLU A 24 0.99 -8.51 -14.07
CA GLU A 24 0.62 -7.49 -13.09
C GLU A 24 -0.40 -8.01 -12.07
N GLN A 25 -1.37 -8.82 -12.50
CA GLN A 25 -2.32 -9.47 -11.61
C GLN A 25 -1.62 -10.43 -10.65
N LEU A 26 -0.73 -11.29 -11.15
CA LEU A 26 0.06 -12.21 -10.33
C LEU A 26 1.00 -11.47 -9.37
N LYS A 27 1.59 -10.34 -9.77
CA LYS A 27 2.40 -9.50 -8.87
C LYS A 27 1.57 -8.89 -7.74
N ARG A 28 0.36 -8.40 -8.04
CA ARG A 28 -0.60 -7.91 -7.02
C ARG A 28 -1.02 -9.04 -6.08
N GLU A 29 -1.34 -10.21 -6.62
CA GLU A 29 -1.70 -11.41 -5.85
C GLU A 29 -0.54 -11.87 -4.95
N ARG A 30 0.70 -11.88 -5.45
CA ARG A 30 1.91 -12.20 -4.67
C ARG A 30 2.06 -11.29 -3.45
N ILE A 31 1.87 -9.97 -3.62
CA ILE A 31 1.96 -9.01 -2.51
C ILE A 31 0.84 -9.27 -1.49
N TYR A 32 -0.38 -9.48 -1.96
CA TYR A 32 -1.54 -9.80 -1.12
C TYR A 32 -1.33 -11.09 -0.32
N LEU A 33 -0.94 -12.18 -1.00
CA LEU A 33 -0.67 -13.48 -0.38
C LEU A 33 0.45 -13.39 0.64
N ARG A 34 1.53 -12.66 0.36
CA ARG A 34 2.62 -12.43 1.31
C ARG A 34 2.14 -11.72 2.57
N GLY A 35 1.38 -10.63 2.43
CA GLY A 35 0.80 -9.92 3.57
C GLY A 35 -0.15 -10.82 4.39
N LYS A 36 -0.97 -11.62 3.71
CA LYS A 36 -1.88 -12.57 4.37
C LYS A 36 -1.13 -13.67 5.11
N ILE A 37 -0.08 -14.25 4.51
CA ILE A 37 0.80 -15.22 5.17
C ILE A 37 1.40 -14.61 6.44
N ASP A 38 1.99 -13.41 6.35
CA ASP A 38 2.62 -12.77 7.51
C ASP A 38 1.61 -12.50 8.64
N THR A 39 0.40 -12.06 8.32
CA THR A 39 -0.66 -11.86 9.33
C THR A 39 -1.12 -13.19 9.95
N THR A 40 -1.32 -14.24 9.15
CA THR A 40 -1.70 -15.57 9.66
C THR A 40 -0.59 -16.23 10.48
N LYS A 41 0.68 -16.04 10.11
CA LYS A 41 1.84 -16.48 10.91
C LYS A 41 1.92 -15.76 12.25
N ARG A 42 1.65 -14.45 12.29
CA ARG A 42 1.55 -13.71 13.57
C ARG A 42 0.41 -14.23 14.44
N LYS A 43 -0.77 -14.47 13.85
CA LYS A 43 -1.92 -15.08 14.55
C LYS A 43 -1.57 -16.47 15.10
N LEU A 44 -0.96 -17.32 14.29
CA LEU A 44 -0.49 -18.64 14.71
C LEU A 44 0.51 -18.55 15.87
N GLY A 45 1.43 -17.59 15.82
CA GLY A 45 2.40 -17.35 16.89
C GLY A 45 1.74 -16.90 18.20
N LEU A 46 0.69 -16.07 18.14
CA LEU A 46 -0.08 -15.69 19.32
C LEU A 46 -0.88 -16.87 19.88
N GLU A 47 -1.59 -17.60 19.03
CA GLU A 47 -2.38 -18.77 19.44
C GLU A 47 -1.51 -19.92 19.97
N SER A 48 -0.30 -20.11 19.43
CA SER A 48 0.66 -21.08 19.98
C SER A 48 1.09 -20.71 21.40
N LYS A 49 1.30 -19.42 21.67
CA LYS A 49 1.59 -18.94 23.02
C LYS A 49 0.39 -19.11 23.96
N LEU A 50 -0.83 -18.89 23.47
CA LEU A 50 -2.05 -19.13 24.24
C LEU A 50 -2.22 -20.62 24.57
N ARG A 51 -1.93 -21.52 23.61
CA ARG A 51 -1.91 -22.95 23.85
C ARG A 51 -0.89 -23.33 24.92
N ASP A 52 0.33 -22.80 24.83
CA ASP A 52 1.39 -23.11 25.81
C ASP A 52 1.02 -22.55 27.21
N ALA A 53 0.36 -21.39 27.27
CA ALA A 53 -0.19 -20.83 28.51
C ALA A 53 -1.33 -21.70 29.06
N ALA A 54 -2.29 -22.11 28.24
CA ALA A 54 -3.37 -23.02 28.61
C ALA A 54 -2.84 -24.38 29.08
N GLN A 55 -1.79 -24.90 28.43
CA GLN A 55 -1.11 -26.13 28.84
C GLN A 55 -0.43 -25.96 30.21
N SER A 56 0.16 -24.80 30.49
CA SER A 56 0.73 -24.49 31.79
C SER A 56 -0.34 -24.40 32.89
N LEU A 57 -1.51 -23.82 32.60
CA LEU A 57 -2.65 -23.77 33.51
C LEU A 57 -3.19 -25.18 33.78
N ASN A 58 -3.38 -26.00 32.75
CA ASN A 58 -3.83 -27.38 32.92
C ASN A 58 -2.85 -28.21 33.78
N ARG A 59 -1.54 -28.03 33.63
CA ARG A 59 -0.54 -28.65 34.53
C ARG A 59 -0.72 -28.22 35.98
N LEU A 60 -1.03 -26.95 36.25
CA LEU A 60 -1.27 -26.43 37.60
C LEU A 60 -2.59 -26.97 38.20
N TYR A 61 -3.62 -27.14 37.39
CA TYR A 61 -4.88 -27.74 37.83
C TYR A 61 -4.76 -29.25 38.09
N SER A 62 -4.07 -30.02 37.23
CA SER A 62 -3.89 -31.47 37.45
C SER A 62 -2.92 -31.82 38.59
N THR A 63 -1.93 -30.97 38.88
CA THR A 63 -1.03 -31.16 40.04
C THR A 63 -1.72 -30.91 41.37
N ARG A 64 -2.79 -30.10 41.40
CA ARG A 64 -3.58 -29.83 42.60
C ARG A 64 -4.43 -31.03 43.03
N GLU A 65 -4.84 -31.89 42.10
CA GLU A 65 -5.60 -33.11 42.43
C GLU A 65 -4.73 -34.25 43.00
N LYS A 66 -3.44 -34.32 42.67
CA LYS A 66 -2.53 -35.40 43.14
C LYS A 66 -1.97 -35.19 44.55
N GLY A 67 -2.40 -34.15 45.26
CA GLY A 67 -1.86 -33.73 46.55
C GLY A 67 -2.62 -34.21 47.79
N GLU A 68 -3.13 -35.44 47.84
CA GLU A 68 -3.57 -36.06 49.11
C GLU A 68 -2.50 -37.05 49.60
N SER A 69 -1.56 -36.54 50.39
CA SER A 69 -0.67 -37.35 51.24
C SER A 69 -1.13 -37.22 52.69
N PRO A 70 -1.36 -38.31 53.46
CA PRO A 70 -2.15 -38.27 54.70
C PRO A 70 -1.51 -37.61 55.94
N ASN A 71 -0.42 -36.83 55.84
CA ASN A 71 0.31 -36.43 57.04
C ASN A 71 1.09 -35.11 56.89
N SER A 72 0.44 -33.94 57.06
CA SER A 72 1.10 -32.67 57.43
C SER A 72 0.08 -31.57 57.76
N PRO A 73 0.33 -30.66 58.74
CA PRO A 73 -0.72 -29.81 59.32
C PRO A 73 -1.10 -28.64 58.42
N THR A 74 -2.41 -28.44 58.30
CA THR A 74 -3.06 -27.43 57.45
C THR A 74 -2.77 -26.00 57.91
N LYS A 75 -1.93 -25.25 57.18
CA LYS A 75 -1.91 -23.78 57.25
C LYS A 75 -2.96 -23.22 56.30
N LYS A 76 -4.09 -22.79 56.86
CA LYS A 76 -5.15 -22.05 56.15
C LYS A 76 -4.60 -20.69 55.67
N ARG A 77 -4.24 -20.57 54.40
CA ARG A 77 -4.19 -19.25 53.74
C ARG A 77 -5.59 -18.99 53.19
N ARG A 78 -6.28 -18.03 53.81
CA ARG A 78 -7.57 -17.51 53.34
C ARG A 78 -7.33 -16.75 52.03
N SER A 79 -7.72 -17.31 50.90
CA SER A 79 -7.93 -16.56 49.66
C SER A 79 -9.33 -15.96 49.68
N PHE A 80 -9.35 -14.64 49.66
CA PHE A 80 -10.52 -13.77 49.74
C PHE A 80 -10.99 -13.50 48.31
N LEU A 81 -11.75 -14.41 47.69
CA LEU A 81 -12.69 -14.12 46.59
C LEU A 81 -13.51 -15.38 46.31
N GLY A 82 -14.82 -15.25 46.45
CA GLY A 82 -15.77 -16.35 46.35
C GLY A 82 -16.02 -16.79 44.91
N ALA A 83 -15.91 -18.10 44.67
CA ALA A 83 -16.70 -18.82 43.68
C ALA A 83 -16.87 -20.25 44.20
N ARG A 84 -18.10 -20.65 44.52
CA ARG A 84 -18.50 -22.05 44.73
C ARG A 84 -18.58 -22.72 43.35
N GLY A 85 -17.43 -23.02 42.75
CA GLY A 85 -17.30 -23.92 41.61
C GLY A 85 -16.65 -25.22 42.08
N SER A 86 -17.17 -26.37 41.65
CA SER A 86 -16.56 -27.66 41.96
C SER A 86 -15.14 -27.71 41.36
N PRO A 87 -14.11 -28.20 42.06
CA PRO A 87 -12.75 -28.33 41.50
C PRO A 87 -12.73 -29.06 40.15
N ASN A 88 -13.62 -30.05 40.01
CA ASN A 88 -13.78 -30.85 38.79
C ASN A 88 -14.26 -30.01 37.59
N GLU A 89 -15.03 -28.95 37.82
CA GLU A 89 -15.53 -28.04 36.78
C GLU A 89 -14.44 -27.08 36.31
N SER A 90 -13.53 -26.66 37.19
CA SER A 90 -12.36 -25.84 36.79
C SER A 90 -11.32 -26.61 36.00
N VAL A 91 -11.15 -27.90 36.25
CA VAL A 91 -10.26 -28.79 35.47
C VAL A 91 -10.86 -29.01 34.08
N ALA A 92 -12.15 -29.34 33.99
CA ALA A 92 -12.85 -29.54 32.72
C ALA A 92 -12.77 -28.29 31.82
N ARG A 93 -12.99 -27.08 32.37
CA ARG A 93 -12.85 -25.83 31.61
C ARG A 93 -11.43 -25.60 31.10
N ALA A 94 -10.40 -25.92 31.89
CA ALA A 94 -9.01 -25.79 31.46
C ALA A 94 -8.64 -26.81 30.36
N ASP A 95 -9.20 -28.02 30.41
CA ASP A 95 -9.09 -29.01 29.34
C ASP A 95 -9.82 -28.57 28.07
N ASP A 96 -11.03 -28.02 28.19
CA ASP A 96 -11.81 -27.49 27.07
C ASP A 96 -11.09 -26.32 26.39
N GLU A 97 -10.55 -25.37 27.15
CA GLU A 97 -9.74 -24.25 26.65
C GLU A 97 -8.46 -24.73 25.93
N LEU A 98 -7.79 -25.75 26.47
CA LEU A 98 -6.62 -26.35 25.83
C LEU A 98 -6.98 -27.02 24.50
N THR A 99 -8.07 -27.78 24.46
CA THR A 99 -8.51 -28.46 23.23
C THR A 99 -8.97 -27.47 22.16
N ALA A 100 -9.64 -26.39 22.55
CA ALA A 100 -10.03 -25.31 21.65
C ALA A 100 -8.80 -24.58 21.07
N SER A 101 -7.82 -24.28 21.92
CA SER A 101 -6.57 -23.65 21.48
C SER A 101 -5.75 -24.56 20.55
N ASN A 102 -5.70 -25.86 20.83
CA ASN A 102 -5.06 -26.85 19.95
C ASN A 102 -5.71 -26.89 18.55
N LYS A 103 -7.05 -26.98 18.49
CA LYS A 103 -7.79 -26.96 17.22
C LYS A 103 -7.50 -25.69 16.43
N LYS A 104 -7.49 -24.54 17.09
CA LYS A 104 -7.23 -23.25 16.45
C LYS A 104 -5.79 -23.11 15.93
N VAL A 105 -4.81 -23.65 16.66
CA VAL A 105 -3.42 -23.73 16.19
C VAL A 105 -3.31 -24.64 14.97
N GLU A 106 -4.00 -25.79 14.95
CA GLU A 106 -4.03 -26.70 13.80
C GLU A 106 -4.69 -26.04 12.58
N GLU A 107 -5.83 -25.39 12.76
CA GLU A 107 -6.54 -24.64 11.70
C GLU A 107 -5.67 -23.53 11.10
N LEU A 108 -5.02 -22.72 11.95
CA LEU A 108 -4.11 -21.66 11.49
C LEU A 108 -2.87 -22.24 10.79
N THR A 109 -2.36 -23.39 11.25
CA THR A 109 -1.24 -24.08 10.60
C THR A 109 -1.62 -24.58 9.21
N LEU A 110 -2.82 -25.16 9.05
CA LEU A 110 -3.34 -25.58 7.76
C LEU A 110 -3.58 -24.39 6.82
N ALA A 111 -4.13 -23.29 7.36
CA ALA A 111 -4.34 -22.06 6.59
C ALA A 111 -3.02 -21.46 6.10
N VAL A 112 -1.97 -21.41 6.94
CA VAL A 112 -0.63 -20.97 6.54
C VAL A 112 -0.08 -21.84 5.42
N LYS A 113 -0.12 -23.18 5.56
CA LYS A 113 0.35 -24.10 4.51
C LYS A 113 -0.38 -23.93 3.18
N GLN A 114 -1.69 -23.73 3.21
CA GLN A 114 -2.48 -23.50 2.00
C GLN A 114 -2.13 -22.16 1.33
N LEU A 115 -1.93 -21.10 2.13
CA LEU A 115 -1.52 -19.79 1.61
C LEU A 115 -0.10 -19.81 1.06
N GLU A 116 0.84 -20.49 1.73
CA GLU A 116 2.21 -20.69 1.28
C GLU A 116 2.25 -21.45 -0.05
N LYS A 117 1.49 -22.54 -0.19
CA LYS A 117 1.38 -23.26 -1.45
C LYS A 117 0.89 -22.37 -2.60
N LYS A 118 -0.11 -21.51 -2.35
CA LYS A 118 -0.61 -20.54 -3.34
C LYS A 118 0.45 -19.49 -3.68
N TYR A 119 1.16 -18.99 -2.68
CA TYR A 119 2.26 -18.04 -2.86
C TYR A 119 3.40 -18.66 -3.70
N GLU A 120 3.81 -19.89 -3.40
CA GLU A 120 4.83 -20.60 -4.19
C GLU A 120 4.38 -20.82 -5.65
N THR A 121 3.11 -21.16 -5.89
CA THR A 121 2.61 -21.32 -7.27
C THR A 121 2.58 -20.01 -8.04
N THR A 122 2.23 -18.90 -7.39
CA THR A 122 2.21 -17.57 -8.02
C THR A 122 3.63 -17.06 -8.28
N GLU A 123 4.55 -17.25 -7.33
CA GLU A 123 5.96 -16.91 -7.48
C GLU A 123 6.63 -17.76 -8.58
N ARG A 124 6.35 -19.06 -8.61
CA ARG A 124 6.85 -19.96 -9.67
C ARG A 124 6.41 -19.48 -11.05
N ARG A 125 5.12 -19.17 -11.24
CA ARG A 125 4.61 -18.64 -12.52
C ARG A 125 5.28 -17.34 -12.95
N ILE A 126 5.50 -16.42 -12.02
CA ILE A 126 6.23 -15.18 -12.31
C ILE A 126 7.68 -15.48 -12.73
N LEU A 127 8.35 -16.40 -12.05
CA LEU A 127 9.73 -16.81 -12.35
C LEU A 127 9.86 -17.59 -13.67
N GLU A 128 8.90 -18.45 -13.99
CA GLU A 128 8.81 -19.16 -15.28
C GLU A 128 8.67 -18.15 -16.42
N HIS A 129 7.77 -17.17 -16.28
CA HIS A 129 7.62 -16.09 -17.25
C HIS A 129 8.90 -15.25 -17.41
N THR A 130 9.57 -14.85 -16.31
CA THR A 130 10.81 -14.08 -16.42
C THR A 130 11.94 -14.90 -17.04
N ALA A 131 12.04 -16.19 -16.72
CA ALA A 131 12.99 -17.11 -17.34
C ALA A 131 12.70 -17.31 -18.84
N GLY A 132 11.43 -17.44 -19.24
CA GLY A 132 11.00 -17.52 -20.64
C GLY A 132 11.38 -16.26 -21.44
N ILE A 133 11.13 -15.07 -20.89
CA ILE A 133 11.57 -13.80 -21.52
C ILE A 133 13.10 -13.72 -21.63
N LEU A 134 13.83 -14.07 -20.57
CA LEU A 134 15.29 -14.05 -20.57
C LEU A 134 15.88 -15.02 -21.60
N GLN A 135 15.27 -16.19 -21.77
CA GLN A 135 15.66 -17.16 -22.79
C GLN A 135 15.38 -16.66 -24.21
N MET A 136 14.23 -16.01 -24.44
CA MET A 136 13.90 -15.38 -25.73
C MET A 136 14.89 -14.26 -26.09
N THR A 137 15.29 -13.44 -25.12
CA THR A 137 16.22 -12.33 -25.33
C THR A 137 17.67 -12.79 -25.49
N HIS A 138 18.09 -13.89 -24.86
CA HIS A 138 19.45 -14.41 -24.97
C HIS A 138 19.79 -14.97 -26.38
N ARG A 139 18.81 -15.48 -27.15
CA ARG A 139 19.04 -15.83 -28.57
C ARG A 139 19.32 -14.61 -29.45
N GLY A 140 18.80 -13.42 -29.09
CA GLY A 140 19.09 -12.16 -29.78
C GLY A 140 20.49 -11.60 -29.46
N LEU A 141 21.03 -11.91 -28.29
CA LEU A 141 22.33 -11.38 -27.84
C LEU A 141 23.52 -12.06 -28.53
N LYS A 142 23.43 -13.37 -28.83
CA LYS A 142 24.52 -14.11 -29.50
C LYS A 142 24.76 -13.69 -30.96
N LYS A 143 23.78 -13.11 -31.66
CA LYS A 143 23.98 -12.56 -33.02
C LYS A 143 24.54 -11.13 -33.03
N ASN A 144 24.50 -10.43 -31.88
CA ASN A 144 24.90 -9.02 -31.78
C ASN A 144 26.24 -8.81 -31.06
N ILE A 145 26.84 -9.86 -30.48
CA ILE A 145 28.15 -9.78 -29.80
C ILE A 145 29.35 -9.61 -30.76
N ARG A 146 29.15 -9.75 -32.09
CA ARG A 146 30.20 -9.48 -33.10
C ARG A 146 30.02 -8.17 -33.88
N ARG A 147 29.18 -7.25 -33.42
CA ARG A 147 29.07 -5.89 -33.98
C ARG A 147 28.78 -4.88 -32.86
N THR A 148 29.76 -4.64 -32.00
CA THR A 148 29.84 -3.42 -31.18
C THR A 148 30.82 -2.45 -31.84
N GLU A 149 30.44 -1.93 -33.00
CA GLU A 149 30.81 -0.60 -33.47
C GLU A 149 29.51 0.05 -33.92
N LEU A 150 29.23 1.23 -33.37
CA LEU A 150 28.00 1.98 -33.57
C LEU A 150 27.66 2.18 -35.06
N PRO A 151 26.37 2.15 -35.43
CA PRO A 151 25.91 2.96 -36.53
C PRO A 151 24.79 3.92 -36.09
N ARG A 152 24.97 5.16 -36.53
CA ARG A 152 24.03 6.28 -36.49
C ARG A 152 22.66 5.90 -37.04
N SER A 153 21.63 6.52 -36.48
CA SER A 153 20.26 6.56 -37.00
C SER A 153 20.24 7.01 -38.47
N PRO A 154 19.42 6.39 -39.34
CA PRO A 154 19.13 6.91 -40.66
C PRO A 154 17.97 7.90 -40.59
N GLU A 155 18.28 9.18 -40.81
CA GLU A 155 17.38 10.10 -41.50
C GLU A 155 17.13 9.60 -42.93
N SER A 156 16.03 10.10 -43.52
CA SER A 156 15.62 9.95 -44.93
C SER A 156 14.61 8.84 -45.21
N MET A 157 13.34 9.17 -45.01
CA MET A 157 12.27 8.82 -45.94
C MET A 157 11.66 10.12 -46.47
N THR A 158 11.90 10.33 -47.77
CA THR A 158 11.07 11.08 -48.73
C THR A 158 11.03 12.60 -48.62
N SER A 159 11.97 13.24 -49.31
CA SER A 159 11.71 14.49 -50.00
C SER A 159 11.45 14.23 -51.50
N GLN A 160 10.60 15.09 -52.06
CA GLN A 160 10.34 15.44 -53.48
C GLN A 160 9.00 15.00 -54.10
N PRO A 161 8.42 15.75 -55.07
CA PRO A 161 8.86 17.05 -55.64
C PRO A 161 7.77 18.13 -55.88
N ILE A 162 8.23 19.39 -55.93
CA ILE A 162 7.96 20.44 -56.95
C ILE A 162 6.50 20.80 -57.31
N GLY A 163 6.14 22.07 -57.04
CA GLY A 163 5.03 22.78 -57.70
C GLY A 163 5.28 24.30 -57.70
N ARG A 164 5.73 24.82 -58.85
CA ARG A 164 6.00 26.23 -59.15
C ARG A 164 4.71 26.88 -59.66
N GLY A 165 4.35 28.06 -59.15
CA GLY A 165 3.27 28.94 -59.67
C GLY A 165 2.82 29.90 -58.57
N SER A 166 3.31 31.14 -58.51
CA SER A 166 2.86 32.31 -59.28
C SER A 166 1.37 32.63 -59.08
N GLY A 167 1.11 33.72 -58.34
CA GLY A 167 -0.12 34.51 -58.45
C GLY A 167 -0.91 34.72 -57.16
N MET A 168 -0.67 35.86 -56.50
CA MET A 168 -1.61 36.71 -55.72
C MET A 168 -2.26 36.05 -54.47
N THR A 169 -2.29 36.63 -53.27
CA THR A 169 -2.66 37.99 -52.81
C THR A 169 -2.27 38.14 -51.33
N ASP A 170 -2.10 39.39 -50.87
CA ASP A 170 -2.11 39.87 -49.48
C ASP A 170 -0.84 39.61 -48.64
N GLY A 171 0.07 40.55 -48.37
CA GLY A 171 0.01 42.01 -48.46
C GLY A 171 -0.07 42.71 -47.09
N ILE A 172 0.71 42.27 -46.08
CA ILE A 172 0.90 43.01 -44.82
C ILE A 172 2.34 42.81 -44.34
N ASP A 173 3.30 43.52 -44.92
CA ASP A 173 4.41 44.14 -44.18
C ASP A 173 5.12 45.16 -45.08
N ASP A 174 4.89 46.44 -44.82
CA ASP A 174 5.72 47.58 -45.27
C ASP A 174 5.25 48.80 -44.46
N PHE A 175 5.70 48.90 -43.21
CA PHE A 175 5.48 50.06 -42.37
C PHE A 175 6.70 51.00 -42.50
N ASP A 176 6.53 52.06 -43.31
CA ASP A 176 7.54 53.08 -43.61
C ASP A 176 7.61 54.15 -42.49
N GLU A 177 8.76 54.26 -41.83
CA GLU A 177 9.04 55.22 -40.73
C GLU A 177 9.25 56.67 -41.18
N ARG A 178 8.60 57.10 -42.28
CA ARG A 178 8.67 58.49 -42.79
C ARG A 178 7.42 59.34 -42.55
N SER A 179 6.47 58.88 -41.73
CA SER A 179 5.13 59.48 -41.61
C SER A 179 4.83 60.29 -40.34
N LEU A 180 5.83 60.82 -39.62
CA LEU A 180 5.59 61.58 -38.37
C LEU A 180 5.80 63.10 -38.45
N TYR A 181 5.89 63.67 -39.67
CA TYR A 181 5.80 65.12 -39.88
C TYR A 181 4.81 65.43 -41.01
N GLN A 182 3.51 65.36 -40.70
CA GLN A 182 2.49 65.96 -41.54
C GLN A 182 2.12 67.32 -40.96
N VAL A 183 2.65 68.36 -41.60
CA VAL A 183 2.27 69.76 -41.41
C VAL A 183 0.85 69.93 -41.97
N PRO A 184 -0.12 70.50 -41.22
CA PRO A 184 -1.44 70.80 -41.76
C PRO A 184 -1.40 71.81 -42.91
N ASP A 185 -2.02 71.44 -44.03
CA ASP A 185 -2.19 72.23 -45.25
C ASP A 185 -3.11 73.44 -45.02
N TYR A 186 -2.55 74.61 -44.68
CA TYR A 186 -3.16 75.94 -44.96
C TYR A 186 -2.11 77.06 -45.14
N VAL A 187 -0.88 76.77 -45.57
CA VAL A 187 0.12 77.83 -45.82
C VAL A 187 0.99 77.52 -47.04
N THR A 188 0.35 77.28 -48.19
CA THR A 188 1.01 77.21 -49.50
C THR A 188 0.14 77.89 -50.54
N GLU A 189 -0.05 79.21 -50.41
CA GLU A 189 -0.56 80.03 -51.52
C GLU A 189 0.23 81.35 -51.60
N PHE A 190 1.34 81.30 -52.34
CA PHE A 190 2.01 82.49 -52.86
C PHE A 190 1.30 82.91 -54.15
N GLY A 191 0.50 83.97 -54.06
CA GLY A 191 -0.06 84.69 -55.20
C GLY A 191 0.80 85.91 -55.61
N PRO A 192 0.69 86.40 -56.86
CA PRO A 192 1.78 87.05 -57.59
C PRO A 192 1.76 88.58 -57.49
N ALA A 193 2.93 89.18 -57.77
CA ALA A 193 3.08 90.62 -58.01
C ALA A 193 2.30 91.11 -59.23
N PRO A 194 1.83 92.37 -59.22
CA PRO A 194 2.14 93.22 -60.38
C PRO A 194 2.42 94.70 -60.04
N GLY A 195 3.52 95.21 -60.61
CA GLY A 195 3.55 96.37 -61.50
C GLY A 195 3.37 97.82 -60.97
N PRO A 196 3.92 98.83 -61.67
CA PRO A 196 4.37 100.09 -61.07
C PRO A 196 3.58 101.35 -61.51
N VAL A 197 4.09 102.51 -61.06
CA VAL A 197 3.87 103.91 -61.49
C VAL A 197 2.78 104.73 -60.75
N SER A 198 3.20 105.65 -59.87
CA SER A 198 3.13 107.11 -60.12
C SER A 198 3.48 107.98 -58.91
N LYS A 199 4.50 108.83 -59.14
CA LYS A 199 4.83 110.17 -58.60
C LYS A 199 3.91 110.81 -57.55
N GLY A 200 4.52 111.25 -56.45
CA GLY A 200 3.98 112.26 -55.53
C GLY A 200 4.94 112.59 -54.38
N ARG A 201 5.43 113.84 -54.36
CA ARG A 201 6.40 114.49 -53.45
C ARG A 201 5.96 114.53 -51.95
N PRO A 202 6.87 114.76 -50.96
CA PRO A 202 6.69 114.43 -49.54
C PRO A 202 6.08 115.61 -48.74
N PRO A 203 5.78 115.48 -47.42
CA PRO A 203 6.82 115.68 -46.39
C PRO A 203 6.64 114.91 -45.05
N SER A 204 7.76 114.67 -44.37
CA SER A 204 8.00 114.74 -42.91
C SER A 204 7.08 114.07 -41.87
N ARG A 205 7.77 113.38 -40.92
CA ARG A 205 7.40 113.01 -39.54
C ARG A 205 6.44 111.83 -39.36
N ASP A 206 6.97 110.70 -38.88
CA ASP A 206 6.76 110.24 -37.50
C ASP A 206 7.60 108.99 -37.20
N ALA A 207 8.34 109.02 -36.08
CA ALA A 207 9.29 108.00 -35.65
C ALA A 207 8.65 106.79 -34.91
N GLN A 208 7.32 106.74 -34.83
CA GLN A 208 6.60 105.85 -33.91
C GLN A 208 6.53 104.35 -34.30
N PRO A 209 6.34 103.93 -35.57
CA PRO A 209 6.22 102.49 -35.87
C PRO A 209 7.55 101.72 -35.76
N ILE A 210 8.68 102.44 -35.78
CA ILE A 210 10.01 101.84 -35.65
C ILE A 210 10.34 101.64 -34.16
N ASP A 211 9.85 102.54 -33.29
CA ASP A 211 10.00 102.44 -31.84
C ASP A 211 9.19 101.25 -31.27
N ASP A 212 7.96 101.03 -31.75
CA ASP A 212 7.13 99.87 -31.36
C ASP A 212 7.79 98.53 -31.75
N PHE A 213 8.45 98.48 -32.91
CA PHE A 213 9.18 97.31 -33.36
C PHE A 213 10.44 97.05 -32.51
N ALA A 214 11.15 98.10 -32.12
CA ALA A 214 12.31 98.01 -31.23
C ALA A 214 11.91 97.49 -29.84
N ASN A 215 10.79 97.96 -29.28
CA ASN A 215 10.27 97.50 -27.99
C ASN A 215 9.91 96.01 -28.00
N ARG A 216 9.29 95.52 -29.09
CA ARG A 216 8.94 94.10 -29.21
C ARG A 216 10.16 93.19 -29.41
N LEU A 217 11.19 93.68 -30.12
CA LEU A 217 12.47 92.99 -30.21
C LEU A 217 13.18 92.90 -28.84
N GLN A 218 13.08 93.95 -28.03
CA GLN A 218 13.61 93.95 -26.68
C GLN A 218 12.89 92.94 -25.78
N GLU A 219 11.56 92.86 -25.87
CA GLU A 219 10.76 91.85 -25.15
C GLU A 219 11.15 90.43 -25.57
N LEU A 220 11.30 90.16 -26.87
CA LEU A 220 11.75 88.86 -27.37
C LEU A 220 13.16 88.51 -26.90
N ASN A 221 14.08 89.47 -26.89
CA ASN A 221 15.43 89.28 -26.37
C ASN A 221 15.43 88.99 -24.86
N SER A 222 14.54 89.64 -24.10
CA SER A 222 14.37 89.35 -22.67
C SER A 222 13.84 87.93 -22.42
N ARG A 223 12.91 87.45 -23.26
CA ARG A 223 12.37 86.08 -23.20
C ARG A 223 13.39 85.03 -23.66
N LEU A 224 14.20 85.35 -24.66
CA LEU A 224 15.27 84.47 -25.12
C LEU A 224 16.29 84.26 -23.99
N HIS A 225 16.69 85.34 -23.32
CA HIS A 225 17.61 85.28 -22.18
C HIS A 225 17.07 84.42 -21.02
N THR A 226 15.77 84.51 -20.70
CA THR A 226 15.16 83.64 -19.68
C THR A 226 15.11 82.18 -20.09
N MET A 227 14.91 81.88 -21.38
CA MET A 227 14.96 80.50 -21.89
C MET A 227 16.38 79.91 -21.86
N ILE A 228 17.41 80.69 -22.23
CA ILE A 228 18.82 80.24 -22.14
C ILE A 228 19.21 79.95 -20.69
N THR A 229 18.91 80.87 -19.78
CA THR A 229 19.27 80.73 -18.36
C THR A 229 18.56 79.56 -17.69
N GLN A 230 17.36 79.20 -18.14
CA GLN A 230 16.65 78.00 -17.67
C GLN A 230 17.18 76.71 -18.31
N ALA A 231 17.57 76.73 -19.58
CA ALA A 231 18.10 75.57 -20.29
C ALA A 231 19.55 75.22 -19.88
N GLY A 232 20.32 76.21 -19.45
CA GLY A 232 21.72 76.07 -19.05
C GLY A 232 22.05 76.81 -17.76
N PRO A 233 21.88 76.20 -16.57
CA PRO A 233 22.19 76.85 -15.28
C PRO A 233 23.69 77.16 -15.07
N HIS A 234 24.56 76.78 -16.02
CA HIS A 234 26.02 76.88 -15.90
C HIS A 234 26.70 77.80 -16.92
N GLU A 235 25.96 78.41 -17.86
CA GLU A 235 26.53 79.36 -18.83
C GLU A 235 25.98 80.77 -18.54
N HIS A 236 26.85 81.66 -18.05
CA HIS A 236 26.50 83.07 -17.86
C HIS A 236 26.36 83.73 -19.24
N PHE A 237 25.13 83.85 -19.73
CA PHE A 237 24.82 84.57 -20.95
C PHE A 237 24.59 86.05 -20.62
N ASP A 238 25.14 86.97 -21.41
CA ASP A 238 25.06 88.39 -21.11
C ASP A 238 23.61 88.90 -21.16
N PRO A 239 23.22 89.89 -20.32
CA PRO A 239 21.89 90.46 -20.33
C PRO A 239 21.61 91.16 -21.67
N PRO A 240 20.34 91.21 -22.12
CA PRO A 240 20.00 91.85 -23.39
C PRO A 240 20.37 93.35 -23.35
N PRO A 241 20.93 93.90 -24.44
CA PRO A 241 21.38 95.29 -24.47
C PRO A 241 20.23 96.25 -24.16
N GLN A 242 20.48 97.25 -23.33
CA GLN A 242 19.48 98.23 -22.90
C GLN A 242 19.57 99.48 -23.81
N PRO A 243 18.46 100.22 -24.01
CA PRO A 243 18.45 101.45 -24.81
C PRO A 243 19.38 102.56 -24.27
N THR A 244 19.92 102.39 -23.06
CA THR A 244 20.85 103.30 -22.37
C THR A 244 22.33 102.96 -22.55
N ASP A 245 22.68 101.86 -23.24
CA ASP A 245 24.07 101.42 -23.40
C ASP A 245 24.84 102.27 -24.43
N GLU A 246 26.11 102.58 -24.12
CA GLU A 246 26.98 103.49 -24.90
C GLU A 246 27.12 103.09 -26.38
N HIS A 247 27.06 101.79 -26.68
CA HIS A 247 27.17 101.23 -28.02
C HIS A 247 25.85 101.25 -28.83
N VAL A 248 24.75 101.70 -28.20
CA VAL A 248 23.39 101.74 -28.77
C VAL A 248 22.90 103.19 -28.97
N LEU A 249 23.71 104.18 -28.58
CA LEU A 249 23.45 105.61 -28.78
C LEU A 249 23.49 105.99 -30.29
N GLY A 250 22.38 105.76 -30.99
CA GLY A 250 22.27 106.07 -32.41
C GLY A 250 20.89 105.77 -33.00
N ARG A 251 20.70 106.16 -34.28
CA ARG A 251 19.49 105.95 -35.09
C ARG A 251 18.86 104.57 -34.84
N VAL A 252 17.54 104.48 -34.71
CA VAL A 252 16.77 103.25 -34.38
C VAL A 252 17.20 102.00 -35.17
N GLY A 253 17.73 102.14 -36.39
CA GLY A 253 18.32 101.04 -37.15
C GLY A 253 19.53 100.34 -36.50
N ALA A 254 20.39 101.06 -35.78
CA ALA A 254 21.54 100.48 -35.08
C ALA A 254 21.11 99.66 -33.86
N GLN A 255 20.06 100.11 -33.15
CA GLN A 255 19.45 99.40 -32.02
C GLN A 255 18.79 98.09 -32.49
N ILE A 256 18.06 98.13 -33.61
CA ILE A 256 17.48 96.92 -34.22
C ILE A 256 18.58 95.93 -34.63
N GLN A 257 19.69 96.41 -35.19
CA GLN A 257 20.80 95.55 -35.60
C GLN A 257 21.52 94.89 -34.41
N ALA A 258 21.69 95.63 -33.30
CA ALA A 258 22.19 95.08 -32.04
C ALA A 258 21.24 94.03 -31.46
N TYR A 259 19.92 94.28 -31.50
CA TYR A 259 18.91 93.32 -31.04
C TYR A 259 18.84 92.05 -31.87
N LEU A 260 18.96 92.15 -33.19
CA LEU A 260 19.04 90.98 -34.08
C LEU A 260 20.36 90.21 -33.88
N GLY A 261 21.47 90.92 -33.66
CA GLY A 261 22.76 90.31 -33.33
C GLY A 261 22.71 89.50 -32.03
N TYR A 262 22.11 90.07 -30.98
CA TYR A 262 21.89 89.39 -29.70
C TYR A 262 20.99 88.15 -29.86
N MET A 263 19.92 88.26 -30.66
CA MET A 263 19.03 87.13 -30.94
C MET A 263 19.74 86.00 -31.68
N SER A 264 20.59 86.31 -32.67
CA SER A 264 21.40 85.30 -33.36
C SER A 264 22.38 84.60 -32.40
N GLN A 265 23.09 85.35 -31.57
CA GLN A 265 24.02 84.79 -30.57
C GLN A 265 23.28 83.94 -29.53
N GLY A 266 22.07 84.34 -29.14
CA GLY A 266 21.26 83.57 -28.20
C GLY A 266 20.68 82.29 -28.82
N LEU A 267 20.28 82.32 -30.09
CA LEU A 267 19.86 81.11 -30.80
C LEU A 267 21.02 80.12 -30.97
N ASP A 268 22.21 80.61 -31.32
CA ASP A 268 23.43 79.81 -31.40
C ASP A 268 23.79 79.20 -30.02
N ALA A 269 23.64 79.97 -28.94
CA ALA A 269 23.85 79.49 -27.57
C ALA A 269 22.83 78.43 -27.14
N MET A 270 21.53 78.60 -27.47
CA MET A 270 20.52 77.57 -27.20
C MET A 270 20.76 76.30 -28.01
N GLN A 271 21.14 76.44 -29.28
CA GLN A 271 21.47 75.29 -30.12
C GLN A 271 22.69 74.54 -29.57
N ALA A 272 23.71 75.27 -29.08
CA ALA A 272 24.86 74.67 -28.41
C ALA A 272 24.47 73.99 -27.08
N ALA A 273 23.62 74.62 -26.27
CA ALA A 273 23.11 74.04 -25.02
C ALA A 273 22.29 72.75 -25.28
N GLN A 274 21.42 72.76 -26.29
CA GLN A 274 20.64 71.60 -26.69
C GLN A 274 21.55 70.48 -27.22
N ALA A 275 22.53 70.78 -28.07
CA ALA A 275 23.50 69.80 -28.55
C ALA A 275 24.35 69.20 -27.41
N ARG A 276 24.70 69.98 -26.39
CA ARG A 276 25.37 69.47 -25.18
C ARG A 276 24.46 68.61 -24.34
N ALA A 277 23.19 68.98 -24.19
CA ALA A 277 22.20 68.19 -23.47
C ALA A 277 21.95 66.84 -24.16
N THR A 278 21.79 66.81 -25.49
CA THR A 278 21.66 65.56 -26.24
C THR A 278 22.93 64.72 -26.16
N ALA A 279 24.11 65.32 -26.29
CA ALA A 279 25.38 64.61 -26.13
C ALA A 279 25.58 64.04 -24.72
N ALA A 280 25.09 64.73 -23.67
CA ALA A 280 25.13 64.22 -22.30
C ALA A 280 24.18 63.02 -22.10
N VAL A 281 22.99 63.06 -22.70
CA VAL A 281 22.04 61.93 -22.68
C VAL A 281 22.59 60.75 -23.47
N GLU A 282 23.13 60.97 -24.67
CA GLU A 282 23.77 59.92 -25.47
C GLU A 282 24.96 59.29 -24.74
N LYS A 283 25.79 60.11 -24.08
CA LYS A 283 26.89 59.59 -23.26
C LYS A 283 26.36 58.76 -22.09
N SER A 284 25.32 59.20 -21.40
CA SER A 284 24.72 58.43 -20.31
C SER A 284 24.09 57.12 -20.80
N LEU A 285 23.52 57.09 -22.00
CA LEU A 285 22.99 55.87 -22.61
C LEU A 285 24.11 54.91 -22.96
N PHE A 286 25.20 55.39 -23.57
CA PHE A 286 26.38 54.58 -23.88
C PHE A 286 27.04 54.03 -22.61
N ASP A 287 27.20 54.85 -21.58
CA ASP A 287 27.72 54.41 -20.27
C ASP A 287 26.81 53.34 -19.63
N SER A 288 25.50 53.37 -19.91
CA SER A 288 24.54 52.35 -19.43
C SER A 288 24.56 51.08 -20.27
N GLU A 289 24.79 51.19 -21.58
CA GLU A 289 24.96 50.08 -22.51
C GLU A 289 26.23 49.28 -22.17
N ASP A 290 27.36 49.96 -21.98
CA ASP A 290 28.62 49.33 -21.57
C ASP A 290 28.48 48.55 -20.25
N GLN A 291 27.75 49.10 -19.27
CA GLN A 291 27.49 48.41 -18.00
C GLN A 291 26.64 47.15 -18.17
N VAL A 292 25.64 47.18 -19.05
CA VAL A 292 24.79 46.01 -19.32
C VAL A 292 25.54 44.97 -20.13
N GLU A 293 26.40 45.38 -21.06
CA GLU A 293 27.32 44.47 -21.77
C GLU A 293 28.25 43.75 -20.79
N ASP A 294 28.84 44.45 -19.82
CA ASP A 294 29.66 43.86 -18.77
C ASP A 294 28.89 42.83 -17.92
N VAL A 295 27.64 43.13 -17.57
CA VAL A 295 26.76 42.18 -16.86
C VAL A 295 26.49 40.96 -17.71
N ASN A 296 26.19 41.14 -18.99
CA ASN A 296 25.92 40.05 -19.92
C ASN A 296 27.14 39.14 -20.11
N ILE A 297 28.36 39.69 -20.18
CA ILE A 297 29.61 38.91 -20.22
C ILE A 297 29.76 38.07 -18.95
N ARG A 298 29.49 38.65 -17.76
CA ARG A 298 29.55 37.90 -16.50
C ARG A 298 28.49 36.80 -16.40
N LEU A 299 27.27 37.06 -16.89
CA LEU A 299 26.20 36.06 -16.96
C LEU A 299 26.58 34.90 -17.89
N GLN A 300 27.22 35.21 -19.02
CA GLN A 300 27.75 34.20 -19.95
C GLN A 300 28.84 33.33 -19.29
N ASP A 301 29.82 33.94 -18.62
CA ASP A 301 30.87 33.19 -17.89
C ASP A 301 30.27 32.29 -16.80
N MET A 302 29.25 32.75 -16.08
CA MET A 302 28.53 31.91 -15.11
C MET A 302 27.79 30.75 -15.79
N LEU A 303 27.16 30.97 -16.93
CA LEU A 303 26.51 29.92 -17.71
C LEU A 303 27.54 28.89 -18.23
N GLU A 304 28.69 29.33 -18.72
CA GLU A 304 29.77 28.46 -19.21
C GLU A 304 30.37 27.60 -18.10
N ARG A 305 30.63 28.18 -16.92
CA ARG A 305 31.13 27.44 -15.76
C ARG A 305 30.14 26.37 -15.30
N THR A 306 28.85 26.69 -15.31
CA THR A 306 27.79 25.78 -14.86
C THR A 306 27.42 24.70 -15.89
N ASN A 307 27.71 24.92 -17.17
CA ASN A 307 27.53 23.89 -18.23
C ASN A 307 28.41 22.65 -17.99
N SER A 308 29.59 22.79 -17.36
CA SER A 308 30.51 21.67 -17.13
C SER A 308 30.00 20.62 -16.12
N VAL A 309 29.14 21.01 -15.19
CA VAL A 309 28.63 20.16 -14.09
C VAL A 309 27.40 19.34 -14.52
N SER A 310 26.98 19.51 -15.76
CA SER A 310 25.58 19.41 -16.15
C SER A 310 25.48 18.79 -17.54
N HIS A 311 25.28 17.48 -17.64
CA HIS A 311 24.97 16.82 -18.91
C HIS A 311 23.56 17.19 -19.42
N SER A 312 23.33 18.47 -19.70
CA SER A 312 22.10 19.02 -20.29
C SER A 312 22.32 19.29 -21.78
N PRO A 313 21.32 19.09 -22.67
CA PRO A 313 21.51 19.21 -24.11
C PRO A 313 21.90 20.64 -24.51
N LEU A 314 22.98 20.77 -25.29
CA LEU A 314 23.38 22.04 -25.89
C LEU A 314 22.38 22.40 -27.00
N LEU A 315 21.50 23.37 -26.75
CA LEU A 315 20.69 24.00 -27.79
C LEU A 315 21.46 25.15 -28.46
N PRO A 316 21.22 25.42 -29.75
CA PRO A 316 22.02 26.34 -30.56
C PRO A 316 22.04 27.74 -29.95
N GLN A 317 23.23 28.35 -29.90
CA GLN A 317 23.38 29.77 -29.59
C GLN A 317 22.86 30.59 -30.76
N GLU A 318 21.65 31.11 -30.65
CA GLU A 318 21.19 32.22 -31.49
C GLU A 318 21.39 33.52 -30.72
N GLU A 319 22.47 34.22 -31.05
CA GLU A 319 22.79 35.56 -30.53
C GLU A 319 22.07 36.64 -31.36
N PRO A 320 21.27 37.52 -30.75
CA PRO A 320 21.12 38.88 -31.23
C PRO A 320 22.06 39.75 -30.37
N ARG A 321 23.33 39.80 -30.75
CA ARG A 321 24.29 40.74 -30.15
C ARG A 321 24.04 42.13 -30.77
N GLY A 322 22.91 42.72 -30.40
CA GLY A 322 22.59 44.10 -30.74
C GLY A 322 23.29 45.05 -29.77
N LYS A 323 23.74 46.19 -30.29
CA LYS A 323 24.22 47.31 -29.46
C LYS A 323 23.06 47.97 -28.71
N ASP A 324 21.82 47.81 -29.18
CA ASP A 324 20.69 48.46 -28.54
C ASP A 324 20.45 47.90 -27.12
N LEU A 325 20.37 48.81 -26.14
CA LEU A 325 20.12 48.50 -24.72
C LEU A 325 18.96 47.51 -24.52
N GLN A 326 17.90 47.64 -25.31
CA GLN A 326 16.74 46.75 -25.25
C GLN A 326 17.07 45.30 -25.61
N SER A 327 17.94 45.09 -26.61
CA SER A 327 18.39 43.76 -27.03
C SER A 327 19.31 43.13 -25.98
N GLN A 328 20.18 43.94 -25.37
CA GLN A 328 21.06 43.49 -24.28
C GLN A 328 20.29 43.11 -23.01
N LEU A 329 19.20 43.84 -22.68
CA LEU A 329 18.33 43.49 -21.56
C LEU A 329 17.53 42.21 -21.82
N ALA A 330 17.00 42.04 -23.04
CA ALA A 330 16.29 40.82 -23.42
C ALA A 330 17.21 39.59 -23.41
N PHE A 331 18.47 39.76 -23.81
CA PHE A 331 19.48 38.71 -23.68
C PHE A 331 19.72 38.36 -22.19
N SER A 332 19.90 39.37 -21.34
CA SER A 332 20.14 39.15 -19.90
C SER A 332 19.02 38.35 -19.23
N SER A 333 17.76 38.60 -19.58
CA SER A 333 16.61 37.91 -18.99
C SER A 333 16.55 36.44 -19.39
N VAL A 334 16.84 36.13 -20.66
CA VAL A 334 16.90 34.74 -21.16
C VAL A 334 18.05 33.97 -20.49
N VAL A 335 19.22 34.59 -20.33
CA VAL A 335 20.34 33.94 -19.63
C VAL A 335 20.03 33.72 -18.15
N LEU A 336 19.37 34.67 -17.48
CA LEU A 336 18.94 34.53 -16.09
C LEU A 336 17.88 33.43 -15.91
N GLU A 337 16.90 33.34 -16.79
CA GLU A 337 15.88 32.27 -16.77
C GLU A 337 16.52 30.89 -16.97
N ARG A 338 17.51 30.80 -17.88
CA ARG A 338 18.29 29.58 -18.08
C ARG A 338 19.13 29.22 -16.86
N LEU A 339 19.76 30.20 -16.21
CA LEU A 339 20.54 29.97 -15.00
C LEU A 339 19.64 29.52 -13.84
N ASN A 340 18.46 30.14 -13.68
CA ASN A 340 17.48 29.78 -12.65
C ASN A 340 16.96 28.35 -12.82
N SER A 341 16.49 27.98 -14.02
CA SER A 341 16.07 26.60 -14.29
C SER A 341 17.20 25.60 -14.03
N ARG A 342 18.45 25.96 -14.33
CA ARG A 342 19.60 25.10 -13.99
C ARG A 342 19.83 24.99 -12.49
N VAL A 343 19.73 26.08 -11.74
CA VAL A 343 19.82 26.08 -10.27
C VAL A 343 18.74 25.17 -9.67
N GLU A 344 17.51 25.22 -10.17
CA GLU A 344 16.42 24.33 -9.74
C GLU A 344 16.80 22.85 -9.95
N THR A 345 17.25 22.49 -11.16
CA THR A 345 17.67 21.10 -11.43
C THR A 345 18.87 20.65 -10.59
N LEU A 346 19.80 21.56 -10.24
CA LEU A 346 20.93 21.25 -9.35
C LEU A 346 20.47 21.06 -7.90
N ILE A 347 19.49 21.85 -7.44
CA ILE A 347 18.87 21.68 -6.12
C ILE A 347 18.16 20.33 -6.06
N GLU A 348 17.38 19.96 -7.08
CA GLU A 348 16.74 18.66 -7.20
C GLU A 348 17.76 17.52 -7.17
N GLN A 349 18.84 17.61 -7.96
CA GLN A 349 19.92 16.63 -7.97
C GLN A 349 20.59 16.50 -6.59
N LYS A 350 20.85 17.61 -5.91
CA LYS A 350 21.41 17.63 -4.55
C LYS A 350 20.44 17.01 -3.53
N ASP A 351 19.14 17.23 -3.66
CA ASP A 351 18.15 16.61 -2.77
C ASP A 351 18.00 15.11 -3.03
N ILE A 352 18.02 14.68 -4.30
CA ILE A 352 18.05 13.25 -4.68
C ILE A 352 19.30 12.59 -4.11
N LEU A 353 20.48 13.19 -4.31
CA LEU A 353 21.74 12.66 -3.77
C LEU A 353 21.75 12.62 -2.24
N THR A 354 21.21 13.64 -1.57
CA THR A 354 21.09 13.66 -0.11
C THR A 354 20.19 12.53 0.38
N ARG A 355 19.05 12.29 -0.29
CA ARG A 355 18.17 11.15 -0.01
C ARG A 355 18.87 9.82 -0.26
N GLN A 356 19.62 9.69 -1.36
CA GLN A 356 20.38 8.47 -1.67
C GLN A 356 21.47 8.20 -0.63
N ILE A 357 22.23 9.21 -0.22
CA ILE A 357 23.25 9.09 0.84
C ILE A 357 22.59 8.69 2.16
N GLN A 358 21.46 9.31 2.52
CA GLN A 358 20.72 8.97 3.74
C GLN A 358 20.20 7.52 3.69
N GLN A 359 19.59 7.11 2.56
CA GLN A 359 19.15 5.73 2.35
C GLN A 359 20.31 4.74 2.42
N GLN A 360 21.46 5.07 1.83
CA GLN A 360 22.64 4.21 1.89
C GLN A 360 23.23 4.12 3.30
N ARG A 361 23.20 5.21 4.08
CA ARG A 361 23.58 5.21 5.50
C ARG A 361 22.62 4.38 6.34
N GLU A 362 21.32 4.46 6.09
CA GLU A 362 20.31 3.65 6.78
C GLU A 362 20.39 2.17 6.41
N LEU A 363 20.65 1.85 5.14
CA LEU A 363 20.87 0.47 4.69
C LEU A 363 22.14 -0.11 5.29
N ASN A 364 23.23 0.65 5.30
CA ASN A 364 24.48 0.22 5.93
C ASN A 364 24.30 0.08 7.44
N SER A 365 23.65 1.02 8.12
CA SER A 365 23.36 0.93 9.56
C SER A 365 22.49 -0.28 9.91
N LYS A 366 21.49 -0.61 9.08
CA LYS A 366 20.69 -1.83 9.24
C LYS A 366 21.52 -3.09 9.02
N SER A 367 22.35 -3.13 7.98
CA SER A 367 23.24 -4.26 7.70
C SER A 367 24.28 -4.45 8.82
N ASP A 368 24.84 -3.37 9.34
CA ASP A 368 25.83 -3.42 10.41
C ASP A 368 25.18 -3.81 11.74
N ALA A 369 24.00 -3.28 12.07
CA ALA A 369 23.23 -3.73 13.25
C ALA A 369 22.88 -5.22 13.19
N GLN A 370 22.56 -5.76 12.00
CA GLN A 370 22.33 -7.19 11.81
C GLN A 370 23.61 -8.02 11.98
N ARG A 371 24.75 -7.55 11.45
CA ARG A 371 26.04 -8.20 11.65
C ARG A 371 26.45 -8.18 13.11
N ASP A 372 26.29 -7.05 13.79
CA ASP A 372 26.61 -6.90 15.21
C ASP A 372 25.74 -7.81 16.08
N ALA A 373 24.43 -7.91 15.78
CA ALA A 373 23.55 -8.85 16.46
C ALA A 373 23.98 -10.31 16.26
N HIS A 374 24.37 -10.70 15.05
CA HIS A 374 24.85 -12.05 14.76
C HIS A 374 26.21 -12.35 15.40
N ILE A 375 27.12 -11.37 15.43
CA ILE A 375 28.37 -11.47 16.18
C ILE A 375 28.06 -11.67 17.66
N HIS A 376 27.10 -10.92 18.21
CA HIS A 376 26.72 -11.04 19.61
C HIS A 376 26.17 -12.45 19.94
N GLU A 377 25.28 -12.96 19.09
CA GLU A 377 24.75 -14.32 19.19
C GLU A 377 25.87 -15.37 19.16
N ILE A 378 26.78 -15.30 18.18
CA ILE A 378 27.93 -16.21 18.11
C ILE A 378 28.85 -16.06 19.33
N THR A 379 29.07 -14.84 19.83
CA THR A 379 29.89 -14.64 21.04
C THR A 379 29.24 -15.24 22.26
N GLU A 380 27.91 -15.14 22.38
CA GLU A 380 27.15 -15.76 23.47
C GLU A 380 27.22 -17.28 23.38
N GLU A 381 27.05 -17.87 22.18
CA GLU A 381 27.23 -19.30 21.95
C GLU A 381 28.65 -19.76 22.30
N LEU A 382 29.68 -18.99 21.91
CA LEU A 382 31.07 -19.29 22.27
C LEU A 382 31.30 -19.21 23.78
N GLU A 383 30.68 -18.26 24.48
CA GLU A 383 30.75 -18.18 25.94
C GLU A 383 30.03 -19.35 26.61
N GLN A 384 28.86 -19.76 26.10
CA GLN A 384 28.13 -20.92 26.59
C GLN A 384 28.95 -22.21 26.38
N LEU A 385 29.53 -22.40 25.20
CA LEU A 385 30.39 -23.54 24.91
C LEU A 385 31.67 -23.54 25.76
N LYS A 386 32.27 -22.37 26.03
CA LYS A 386 33.40 -22.27 26.96
C LYS A 386 33.01 -22.66 28.39
N LYS A 387 31.84 -22.25 28.87
CA LYS A 387 31.32 -22.64 30.19
C LYS A 387 31.07 -24.15 30.27
N LEU A 388 30.41 -24.74 29.26
CA LEU A 388 30.18 -26.19 29.19
C LEU A 388 31.50 -26.96 29.13
N ARG A 389 32.48 -26.48 28.36
CA ARG A 389 33.82 -27.08 28.31
C ARG A 389 34.52 -27.01 29.66
N ALA A 390 34.43 -25.90 30.39
CA ALA A 390 35.02 -25.78 31.71
C ALA A 390 34.42 -26.79 32.69
N VAL A 391 33.09 -26.96 32.69
CA VAL A 391 32.40 -27.97 33.52
C VAL A 391 32.87 -29.38 33.17
N HIS A 392 32.92 -29.73 31.89
CA HIS A 392 33.42 -31.04 31.47
C HIS A 392 34.91 -31.26 31.78
N GLU A 393 35.72 -30.20 31.75
CA GLU A 393 37.13 -30.27 32.13
C GLU A 393 37.27 -30.50 33.64
N GLU A 394 36.46 -29.84 34.47
CA GLU A 394 36.36 -30.10 35.91
C GLU A 394 35.89 -31.53 36.21
N GLU A 395 34.86 -32.04 35.52
CA GLU A 395 34.39 -33.44 35.65
C GLU A 395 35.46 -34.45 35.24
N SER A 396 36.20 -34.17 34.16
CA SER A 396 37.30 -35.03 33.71
C SER A 396 38.47 -34.98 34.69
N GLN A 397 38.79 -33.83 35.27
CA GLN A 397 39.81 -33.70 36.32
C GLN A 397 39.38 -34.48 37.56
N HIS A 398 38.13 -34.31 38.01
CA HIS A 398 37.58 -35.05 39.13
C HIS A 398 37.66 -36.57 38.92
N SER A 399 37.35 -37.04 37.71
CA SER A 399 37.48 -38.46 37.34
C SER A 399 38.94 -38.93 37.36
N ARG A 400 39.89 -38.11 36.89
CA ARG A 400 41.33 -38.42 36.95
C ARG A 400 41.84 -38.46 38.39
N ASP A 401 41.39 -37.54 39.24
CA ASP A 401 41.78 -37.48 40.65
C ASP A 401 41.22 -38.69 41.41
N GLN A 402 39.99 -39.11 41.13
CA GLN A 402 39.43 -40.35 41.67
C GLN A 402 40.24 -41.57 41.24
N ILE A 403 40.65 -41.67 39.97
CA ILE A 403 41.48 -42.77 39.48
C ILE A 403 42.85 -42.75 40.17
N ASN A 404 43.46 -41.59 40.34
CA ASN A 404 44.74 -41.45 41.04
C ASN A 404 44.62 -41.88 42.51
N LEU A 405 43.54 -41.48 43.19
CA LEU A 405 43.28 -41.90 44.57
C LEU A 405 43.09 -43.41 44.67
N LEU A 406 42.33 -44.03 43.76
CA LEU A 406 42.16 -45.48 43.71
C LEU A 406 43.48 -46.20 43.38
N MET A 407 44.32 -45.61 42.54
CA MET A 407 45.64 -46.14 42.19
C MET A 407 46.59 -46.07 43.39
N GLU A 408 46.59 -44.97 44.14
CA GLU A 408 47.35 -44.82 45.39
C GLU A 408 46.86 -45.80 46.46
N GLN A 409 45.53 -45.96 46.61
CA GLN A 409 44.97 -46.99 47.50
C GLN A 409 45.37 -48.40 47.08
N LEU A 410 45.38 -48.69 45.78
CA LEU A 410 45.82 -49.98 45.25
C LEU A 410 47.31 -50.20 45.51
N ASP A 411 48.15 -49.20 45.32
CA ASP A 411 49.59 -49.30 45.54
C ASP A 411 49.93 -49.40 47.04
N ASN A 412 49.20 -48.70 47.91
CA ASN A 412 49.29 -48.86 49.35
C ASN A 412 48.84 -50.27 49.78
N ALA A 413 47.72 -50.77 49.25
CA ALA A 413 47.25 -52.13 49.53
C ALA A 413 48.21 -53.20 48.97
N LYS A 414 48.88 -52.93 47.84
CA LYS A 414 49.93 -53.80 47.31
C LYS A 414 51.19 -53.75 48.17
N GLN A 415 51.64 -52.58 48.61
CA GLN A 415 52.79 -52.45 49.52
C GLN A 415 52.49 -53.11 50.87
N GLU A 416 51.27 -52.97 51.40
CA GLU A 416 50.79 -53.64 52.60
C GLU A 416 50.72 -55.16 52.39
N ASN A 417 50.20 -55.64 51.24
CA ASN A 417 50.26 -57.06 50.88
C ASN A 417 51.70 -57.56 50.74
N ILE A 418 52.61 -56.81 50.12
CA ILE A 418 54.02 -57.20 49.96
C ILE A 418 54.74 -57.25 51.32
N LEU A 419 54.44 -56.31 52.22
CA LEU A 419 54.95 -56.32 53.60
C LEU A 419 54.36 -57.48 54.42
N LEU A 420 53.07 -57.78 54.23
CA LEU A 420 52.40 -58.93 54.85
C LEU A 420 52.93 -60.25 54.28
N GLU A 421 53.20 -60.33 52.97
CA GLU A 421 53.72 -61.50 52.24
C GLU A 421 55.21 -61.75 52.57
N GLN A 422 56.01 -60.70 52.76
CA GLN A 422 57.36 -60.82 53.36
C GLN A 422 57.32 -61.31 54.81
N GLN A 423 56.27 -60.97 55.58
CA GLN A 423 56.06 -61.50 56.94
C GLN A 423 55.44 -62.91 56.95
N ARG A 424 54.84 -63.37 55.84
CA ARG A 424 54.12 -64.65 55.71
C ARG A 424 54.71 -65.57 54.65
N GLY A 425 56.04 -65.68 54.56
CA GLY A 425 56.75 -66.52 53.59
C GLY A 425 56.41 -68.04 53.52
N VAL A 426 55.36 -68.55 54.17
CA VAL A 426 54.88 -69.94 54.00
C VAL A 426 53.33 -70.05 53.89
N ASN A 427 52.55 -69.00 54.15
CA ASN A 427 51.07 -69.09 54.16
C ASN A 427 50.36 -68.58 52.89
N ASP A 428 51.08 -67.90 51.98
CA ASP A 428 50.44 -67.19 50.85
C ASP A 428 50.03 -68.09 49.68
N GLY A 429 50.58 -69.30 49.54
CA GLY A 429 50.11 -70.24 48.51
C GLY A 429 48.62 -70.60 48.68
N LYS A 430 48.16 -70.79 49.92
CA LYS A 430 46.76 -71.12 50.21
C LYS A 430 45.84 -69.89 50.22
N ALA A 431 46.36 -68.72 50.58
CA ALA A 431 45.60 -67.46 50.56
C ALA A 431 45.38 -66.96 49.12
N VAL A 432 46.41 -67.05 48.27
CA VAL A 432 46.33 -66.71 46.84
C VAL A 432 45.43 -67.69 46.09
N GLU A 433 45.47 -68.98 46.40
CA GLU A 433 44.53 -69.96 45.83
C GLU A 433 43.07 -69.68 46.26
N ALA A 434 42.83 -69.31 47.52
CA ALA A 434 41.51 -68.95 48.02
C ALA A 434 40.98 -67.63 47.42
N GLU A 435 41.84 -66.63 47.22
CA GLU A 435 41.47 -65.39 46.54
C GLU A 435 41.21 -65.63 45.04
N ARG A 436 42.00 -66.49 44.39
CA ARG A 436 41.80 -66.87 42.99
C ARG A 436 40.51 -67.66 42.80
N SER A 437 40.12 -68.52 43.74
CA SER A 437 38.81 -69.18 43.70
C SER A 437 37.67 -68.18 43.94
N ALA A 438 37.83 -67.24 44.88
CA ALA A 438 36.82 -66.21 45.14
C ALA A 438 36.63 -65.26 43.95
N ARG A 439 37.73 -64.85 43.29
CA ARG A 439 37.67 -64.04 42.06
C ARG A 439 37.00 -64.80 40.91
N LYS A 440 37.33 -66.08 40.74
CA LYS A 440 36.69 -66.93 39.73
C LYS A 440 35.19 -67.10 39.99
N GLU A 441 34.77 -67.29 41.24
CA GLU A 441 33.35 -67.33 41.61
C GLU A 441 32.63 -66.00 41.34
N MET A 442 33.28 -64.87 41.58
CA MET A 442 32.72 -63.56 41.25
C MET A 442 32.62 -63.33 39.74
N GLU A 443 33.65 -63.71 38.98
CA GLU A 443 33.62 -63.67 37.51
C GLU A 443 32.50 -64.57 36.96
N ASP A 444 32.36 -65.79 37.48
CA ASP A 444 31.29 -66.72 37.09
C ASP A 444 29.90 -66.15 37.43
N ARG A 445 29.74 -65.48 38.58
CA ARG A 445 28.50 -64.77 38.94
C ARG A 445 28.20 -63.60 38.01
N HIS A 446 29.21 -62.80 37.65
CA HIS A 446 29.03 -61.71 36.70
C HIS A 446 28.69 -62.22 35.30
N GLN A 447 29.33 -63.29 34.85
CA GLN A 447 29.00 -63.94 33.57
C GLN A 447 27.58 -64.51 33.58
N LEU A 448 27.14 -65.12 34.69
CA LEU A 448 25.77 -65.59 34.84
C LEU A 448 24.78 -64.43 34.78
N ASN A 449 25.03 -63.33 35.49
CA ASN A 449 24.18 -62.14 35.45
C ASN A 449 24.13 -61.52 34.04
N LEU A 450 25.23 -61.55 33.30
CA LEU A 450 25.27 -61.01 31.94
C LEU A 450 24.47 -61.90 30.98
N LYS A 451 24.56 -63.23 31.13
CA LYS A 451 23.72 -64.19 30.40
C LYS A 451 22.24 -64.04 30.72
N THR A 452 21.86 -63.94 32.00
CA THR A 452 20.45 -63.75 32.37
C THR A 452 19.90 -62.45 31.81
N LYS A 453 20.69 -61.36 31.81
CA LYS A 453 20.28 -60.11 31.16
C LYS A 453 20.17 -60.23 29.64
N GLN A 454 21.07 -60.97 28.99
CA GLN A 454 20.96 -61.26 27.56
C GLN A 454 19.70 -62.06 27.23
N ASP A 455 19.36 -63.06 28.05
CA ASP A 455 18.15 -63.87 27.90
C ASP A 455 16.87 -63.03 28.14
N GLU A 456 16.88 -62.15 29.14
CA GLU A 456 15.81 -61.17 29.39
C GLU A 456 15.62 -60.23 28.18
N PHE A 457 16.71 -59.71 27.60
CA PHE A 457 16.65 -58.89 26.38
C PHE A 457 16.10 -59.66 25.19
N ALA A 458 16.49 -60.92 25.02
CA ALA A 458 15.97 -61.79 23.96
C ALA A 458 14.47 -62.05 24.13
N ALA A 459 14.01 -62.27 25.37
CA ALA A 459 12.60 -62.43 25.70
C ALA A 459 11.79 -61.15 25.43
N LEU A 460 12.30 -59.99 25.85
CA LEU A 460 11.67 -58.68 25.58
C LEU A 460 11.62 -58.36 24.08
N LEU A 461 12.66 -58.70 23.31
CA LEU A 461 12.65 -58.56 21.86
C LEU A 461 11.58 -59.46 21.21
N SER A 462 11.42 -60.69 21.70
CA SER A 462 10.35 -61.58 21.25
C SER A 462 8.97 -61.02 21.56
N GLU A 463 8.76 -60.51 22.78
CA GLU A 463 7.50 -59.88 23.19
C GLU A 463 7.18 -58.63 22.35
N PHE A 464 8.19 -57.77 22.12
CA PHE A 464 8.04 -56.59 21.26
C PHE A 464 7.66 -56.99 19.83
N ASN A 465 8.29 -58.01 19.26
CA ASN A 465 7.96 -58.51 17.93
C ASN A 465 6.54 -59.10 17.88
N GLN A 466 6.08 -59.78 18.94
CA GLN A 466 4.71 -60.28 19.03
C GLN A 466 3.68 -59.15 19.14
N LEU A 467 3.93 -58.13 19.96
CA LEU A 467 3.08 -56.93 20.06
C LEU A 467 3.02 -56.15 18.74
N ARG A 468 4.16 -56.05 18.04
CA ARG A 468 4.23 -55.44 16.72
C ARG A 468 3.44 -56.24 15.69
N ALA A 469 3.59 -57.56 15.64
CA ALA A 469 2.79 -58.40 14.75
C ALA A 469 1.30 -58.32 15.08
N GLY A 470 0.95 -58.23 16.37
CA GLY A 470 -0.42 -58.00 16.84
C GLY A 470 -0.99 -56.67 16.34
N THR A 471 -0.26 -55.57 16.50
CA THR A 471 -0.69 -54.25 16.03
C THR A 471 -0.75 -54.16 14.50
N GLU A 472 0.20 -54.75 13.78
CA GLU A 472 0.16 -54.86 12.31
C GLU A 472 -1.05 -55.68 11.83
N SER A 473 -1.39 -56.78 12.51
CA SER A 473 -2.56 -57.60 12.19
C SER A 473 -3.89 -56.87 12.46
N SER A 474 -4.01 -56.18 13.59
CA SER A 474 -5.17 -55.34 13.93
C SER A 474 -5.32 -54.17 12.96
N SER A 475 -4.22 -53.53 12.57
CA SER A 475 -4.21 -52.45 11.58
C SER A 475 -4.67 -52.95 10.21
N ARG A 476 -4.17 -54.12 9.78
CA ARG A 476 -4.59 -54.77 8.54
C ARG A 476 -6.08 -55.15 8.57
N GLN A 477 -6.58 -55.64 9.70
CA GLN A 477 -7.99 -55.94 9.88
C GLN A 477 -8.86 -54.67 9.81
N GLY A 478 -8.43 -53.58 10.44
CA GLY A 478 -9.11 -52.29 10.35
C GLY A 478 -9.17 -51.75 8.91
N LEU A 479 -8.08 -51.91 8.15
CA LEU A 479 -8.02 -51.48 6.74
C LEU A 479 -8.96 -52.30 5.84
N LEU A 480 -9.09 -53.61 6.09
CA LEU A 480 -10.07 -54.46 5.41
C LEU A 480 -11.52 -54.07 5.76
N GLN A 481 -11.81 -53.76 7.02
CA GLN A 481 -13.14 -53.28 7.43
C GLN A 481 -13.49 -51.95 6.77
N VAL A 482 -12.54 -51.02 6.65
CA VAL A 482 -12.75 -49.75 5.95
C VAL A 482 -13.05 -50.00 4.47
N GLN A 483 -12.33 -50.88 3.79
CA GLN A 483 -12.60 -51.23 2.40
C GLN A 483 -13.97 -51.89 2.21
N GLU A 484 -14.39 -52.77 3.13
CA GLU A 484 -15.71 -53.39 3.08
C GLU A 484 -16.83 -52.38 3.29
N LEU A 485 -16.65 -51.43 4.23
CA LEU A 485 -17.60 -50.34 4.45
C LEU A 485 -17.68 -49.38 3.26
N GLU A 486 -16.55 -49.07 2.62
CA GLU A 486 -16.51 -48.25 1.41
C GLU A 486 -17.25 -48.94 0.25
N ALA A 487 -17.06 -50.25 0.07
CA ALA A 487 -17.78 -51.04 -0.92
C ALA A 487 -19.30 -51.09 -0.64
N ALA A 488 -19.69 -51.33 0.61
CA ALA A 488 -21.09 -51.32 1.03
C ALA A 488 -21.74 -49.94 0.84
N LYS A 489 -21.03 -48.86 1.15
CA LYS A 489 -21.47 -47.48 0.90
C LYS A 489 -21.68 -47.22 -0.59
N ALA A 490 -20.73 -47.61 -1.43
CA ALA A 490 -20.85 -47.44 -2.88
C ALA A 490 -22.06 -48.21 -3.46
N GLN A 491 -22.34 -49.41 -2.94
CA GLN A 491 -23.52 -50.18 -3.32
C GLN A 491 -24.82 -49.48 -2.88
N ALA A 492 -24.89 -48.99 -1.63
CA ALA A 492 -26.05 -48.27 -1.13
C ALA A 492 -26.31 -46.96 -1.90
N GLU A 493 -25.26 -46.24 -2.29
CA GLU A 493 -25.37 -45.04 -3.14
C GLU A 493 -25.92 -45.38 -4.53
N ALA A 494 -25.50 -46.51 -5.12
CA ALA A 494 -26.03 -46.98 -6.40
C ALA A 494 -27.51 -47.40 -6.32
N GLU A 495 -27.91 -48.06 -5.23
CA GLU A 495 -29.32 -48.41 -4.98
C GLU A 495 -30.18 -47.16 -4.76
N LEU A 496 -29.69 -46.18 -4.01
CA LEU A 496 -30.36 -44.90 -3.81
C LEU A 496 -30.54 -44.13 -5.14
N ALA A 497 -29.53 -44.17 -6.02
CA ALA A 497 -29.63 -43.55 -7.34
C ALA A 497 -30.71 -44.20 -8.22
N LYS A 498 -30.82 -45.54 -8.20
CA LYS A 498 -31.88 -46.28 -8.90
C LYS A 498 -33.27 -45.93 -8.35
N ALA A 499 -33.43 -45.95 -7.03
CA ALA A 499 -34.70 -45.60 -6.38
C ALA A 499 -35.15 -44.16 -6.70
N LYS A 500 -34.21 -43.20 -6.75
CA LYS A 500 -34.50 -41.82 -7.15
C LYS A 500 -34.99 -41.72 -8.60
N GLU A 501 -34.46 -42.54 -9.50
CA GLU A 501 -34.91 -42.55 -10.89
C GLU A 501 -36.29 -43.19 -11.03
N GLU A 502 -36.56 -44.29 -10.31
CA GLU A 502 -37.89 -44.90 -10.24
C GLU A 502 -38.95 -43.93 -9.70
N VAL A 503 -38.62 -43.17 -8.65
CA VAL A 503 -39.51 -42.12 -8.11
C VAL A 503 -39.84 -41.07 -9.16
N LYS A 504 -38.87 -40.59 -9.94
CA LYS A 504 -39.14 -39.62 -11.02
C LYS A 504 -40.04 -40.19 -12.11
N VAL A 505 -39.84 -41.46 -12.48
CA VAL A 505 -40.68 -42.13 -13.47
C VAL A 505 -42.12 -42.21 -12.95
N LEU A 506 -42.31 -42.65 -11.69
CA LEU A 506 -43.62 -42.72 -11.05
C LEU A 506 -44.28 -41.34 -10.92
N GLU A 507 -43.52 -40.30 -10.58
CA GLU A 507 -44.03 -38.91 -10.58
C GLU A 507 -44.55 -38.49 -11.96
N SER A 508 -43.83 -38.84 -13.02
CA SER A 508 -44.25 -38.56 -14.40
C SER A 508 -45.51 -39.35 -14.81
N GLU A 509 -45.65 -40.58 -14.33
CA GLU A 509 -46.83 -41.41 -14.56
C GLU A 509 -48.04 -40.91 -13.77
N VAL A 510 -47.86 -40.47 -12.52
CA VAL A 510 -48.92 -39.84 -11.72
C VAL A 510 -49.40 -38.56 -12.40
N ALA A 511 -48.49 -37.73 -12.92
CA ALA A 511 -48.88 -36.54 -13.67
C ALA A 511 -49.72 -36.89 -14.91
N ARG A 512 -49.35 -37.92 -15.68
CA ARG A 512 -50.14 -38.41 -16.82
C ARG A 512 -51.50 -38.96 -16.40
N ALA A 513 -51.54 -39.81 -15.37
CA ALA A 513 -52.79 -40.36 -14.86
C ALA A 513 -53.73 -39.27 -14.33
N GLN A 514 -53.19 -38.21 -13.72
CA GLN A 514 -53.97 -37.04 -13.32
C GLN A 514 -54.53 -36.28 -14.53
N THR A 515 -53.77 -36.10 -15.61
CA THR A 515 -54.28 -35.47 -16.84
C THR A 515 -55.32 -36.33 -17.52
N ASP A 516 -55.14 -37.65 -17.55
CA ASP A 516 -56.13 -38.56 -18.15
C ASP A 516 -57.43 -38.55 -17.33
N LEU A 517 -57.31 -38.52 -16.00
CA LEU A 517 -58.47 -38.45 -15.10
C LEU A 517 -59.23 -37.11 -15.22
N THR A 518 -58.56 -35.99 -15.48
CA THR A 518 -59.26 -34.71 -15.72
C THR A 518 -59.98 -34.72 -17.07
N VAL A 519 -59.38 -35.28 -18.11
CA VAL A 519 -60.01 -35.45 -19.43
C VAL A 519 -61.23 -36.36 -19.32
N VAL A 520 -61.09 -37.54 -18.72
CA VAL A 520 -62.21 -38.49 -18.55
C VAL A 520 -63.31 -37.90 -17.68
N LYS A 521 -62.99 -37.14 -16.62
CA LYS A 521 -64.02 -36.43 -15.83
C LYS A 521 -64.78 -35.40 -16.67
N ALA A 522 -64.08 -34.64 -17.52
CA ALA A 522 -64.73 -33.68 -18.42
C ALA A 522 -65.60 -34.39 -19.48
N GLU A 523 -65.14 -35.51 -20.04
CA GLU A 523 -65.93 -36.33 -20.97
C GLU A 523 -67.16 -36.96 -20.29
N LEU A 524 -67.02 -37.46 -19.05
CA LEU A 524 -68.13 -38.04 -18.28
C LEU A 524 -69.19 -36.99 -17.93
N ASP A 525 -68.77 -35.79 -17.50
CA ASP A 525 -69.66 -34.68 -17.22
C ASP A 525 -70.36 -34.18 -18.50
N GLY A 526 -69.68 -34.23 -19.65
CA GLY A 526 -70.26 -33.93 -20.96
C GLY A 526 -71.26 -34.97 -21.47
N ALA A 527 -71.00 -36.26 -21.23
CA ALA A 527 -71.82 -37.35 -21.78
C ALA A 527 -73.07 -37.69 -20.95
N TYR A 528 -73.09 -37.42 -19.63
CA TYR A 528 -74.08 -38.03 -18.74
C TYR A 528 -74.98 -37.11 -17.90
N GLY A 529 -74.87 -35.78 -17.99
CA GLY A 529 -75.79 -34.85 -17.31
C GLY A 529 -75.75 -34.90 -15.77
N THR A 530 -76.23 -33.82 -15.13
CA THR A 530 -76.05 -33.59 -13.68
C THR A 530 -76.72 -34.63 -12.79
N ARG A 531 -75.97 -35.11 -11.80
CA ARG A 531 -76.26 -36.14 -10.78
C ARG A 531 -77.66 -36.08 -10.14
N ALA A 532 -78.30 -34.92 -10.10
CA ALA A 532 -79.62 -34.72 -9.50
C ALA A 532 -80.78 -35.41 -10.25
N GLN A 533 -80.70 -35.56 -11.58
CA GLN A 533 -81.78 -36.20 -12.36
C GLN A 533 -81.78 -37.73 -12.25
N ARG A 534 -80.66 -38.35 -11.88
CA ARG A 534 -80.50 -39.81 -11.84
C ARG A 534 -80.81 -40.44 -10.47
N ALA A 535 -80.72 -39.69 -9.38
CA ALA A 535 -81.09 -40.20 -8.06
C ALA A 535 -82.60 -40.46 -7.92
N ALA A 536 -83.44 -39.78 -8.71
CA ALA A 536 -84.90 -39.89 -8.62
C ALA A 536 -85.47 -41.15 -9.30
N ASP A 537 -84.87 -41.63 -10.40
CA ASP A 537 -85.37 -42.79 -11.15
C ASP A 537 -84.90 -44.14 -10.57
N VAL A 538 -83.81 -44.14 -9.78
CA VAL A 538 -83.16 -45.37 -9.28
C VAL A 538 -83.85 -45.93 -8.03
N SER A 539 -84.52 -45.10 -7.21
CA SER A 539 -85.20 -45.57 -6.00
C SER A 539 -86.50 -46.35 -6.26
N LEU A 540 -87.00 -46.38 -7.50
CA LEU A 540 -88.28 -47.02 -7.86
C LEU A 540 -88.12 -48.42 -8.45
N ASN A 541 -86.88 -48.91 -8.66
CA ASN A 541 -86.63 -50.16 -9.36
C ASN A 541 -86.14 -51.28 -8.40
N PRO A 542 -86.93 -52.35 -8.18
CA PRO A 542 -86.56 -53.45 -7.28
C PRO A 542 -85.37 -54.29 -7.76
N ALA A 543 -84.97 -54.20 -9.04
CA ALA A 543 -83.72 -54.79 -9.51
C ALA A 543 -82.49 -54.06 -8.91
N VAL A 544 -82.59 -52.74 -8.75
CA VAL A 544 -81.52 -51.95 -8.13
C VAL A 544 -81.45 -52.18 -6.63
N GLN A 545 -82.57 -52.46 -5.98
CA GLN A 545 -82.56 -52.84 -4.57
C GLN A 545 -81.80 -54.15 -4.32
N LYS A 546 -81.96 -55.16 -5.19
CA LYS A 546 -81.16 -56.40 -5.12
C LYS A 546 -79.69 -56.15 -5.38
N GLU A 547 -79.37 -55.27 -6.32
CA GLU A 547 -77.99 -54.87 -6.59
C GLU A 547 -77.38 -54.09 -5.41
N ILE A 548 -78.18 -53.29 -4.70
CA ILE A 548 -77.78 -52.63 -3.45
C ILE A 548 -77.49 -53.67 -2.36
N ASP A 549 -78.29 -54.73 -2.24
CA ASP A 549 -78.06 -55.80 -1.27
C ASP A 549 -76.77 -56.59 -1.60
N ASP A 550 -76.53 -56.88 -2.88
CA ASP A 550 -75.28 -57.51 -3.36
C ASP A 550 -74.06 -56.58 -3.16
N LEU A 551 -74.24 -55.27 -3.37
CA LEU A 551 -73.22 -54.26 -3.09
C LEU A 551 -72.98 -54.11 -1.58
N ASN A 552 -73.99 -54.26 -0.73
CA ASN A 552 -73.83 -54.26 0.72
C ASN A 552 -73.07 -55.49 1.21
N ALA A 553 -73.32 -56.66 0.61
CA ALA A 553 -72.53 -57.86 0.89
C ALA A 553 -71.05 -57.69 0.47
N ARG A 554 -70.80 -57.06 -0.67
CA ARG A 554 -69.43 -56.70 -1.09
C ARG A 554 -68.83 -55.59 -0.24
N ASN A 555 -69.62 -54.64 0.26
CA ASN A 555 -69.15 -53.61 1.18
C ASN A 555 -68.76 -54.23 2.52
N ALA A 556 -69.49 -55.22 3.04
CA ALA A 556 -69.10 -55.96 4.23
C ALA A 556 -67.78 -56.74 4.02
N ASP A 557 -67.58 -57.33 2.84
CA ASP A 557 -66.32 -57.99 2.49
C ASP A 557 -65.17 -56.98 2.34
N LEU A 558 -65.43 -55.83 1.70
CA LEU A 558 -64.48 -54.71 1.61
C LEU A 558 -64.19 -54.08 2.97
N GLU A 559 -65.15 -54.00 3.88
CA GLU A 559 -64.96 -53.55 5.27
C GLU A 559 -64.03 -54.51 6.03
N SER A 560 -64.19 -55.83 5.83
CA SER A 560 -63.26 -56.81 6.40
C SER A 560 -61.85 -56.68 5.82
N GLN A 561 -61.74 -56.39 4.52
CA GLN A 561 -60.46 -56.11 3.86
C GLN A 561 -59.88 -54.76 4.30
N LEU A 562 -60.71 -53.76 4.57
CA LEU A 562 -60.32 -52.48 5.15
C LEU A 562 -59.86 -52.66 6.59
N GLU A 563 -60.50 -53.49 7.42
CA GLU A 563 -60.01 -53.81 8.77
C GLU A 563 -58.66 -54.53 8.73
N PHE A 564 -58.48 -55.46 7.78
CA PHE A 564 -57.20 -56.12 7.52
C PHE A 564 -56.11 -55.13 7.03
N LEU A 565 -56.45 -54.21 6.13
CA LEU A 565 -55.56 -53.15 5.69
C LEU A 565 -55.31 -52.10 6.78
N THR A 566 -56.27 -51.88 7.69
CA THR A 566 -56.17 -50.93 8.81
C THR A 566 -55.25 -51.49 9.89
N THR A 567 -55.33 -52.78 10.19
CA THR A 567 -54.38 -53.48 11.06
C THR A 567 -52.98 -53.53 10.43
N GLN A 568 -52.87 -53.67 9.11
CA GLN A 568 -51.61 -53.48 8.38
C GLN A 568 -51.15 -52.01 8.30
N HIS A 569 -52.06 -51.04 8.41
CA HIS A 569 -51.74 -49.62 8.51
C HIS A 569 -51.34 -49.21 9.92
N GLN A 570 -51.78 -49.91 10.98
CA GLN A 570 -51.28 -49.71 12.33
C GLN A 570 -49.83 -50.17 12.46
N THR A 571 -49.42 -51.24 11.75
CA THR A 571 -48.01 -51.61 11.64
C THR A 571 -47.20 -50.64 10.79
N LYS A 572 -47.80 -50.01 9.76
CA LYS A 572 -47.23 -48.82 9.09
C LYS A 572 -47.30 -47.53 9.92
N GLY A 573 -48.17 -47.47 10.93
CA GLY A 573 -48.32 -46.37 11.89
C GLY A 573 -47.10 -46.25 12.82
N ALA A 574 -46.33 -47.33 12.97
CA ALA A 574 -44.98 -47.27 13.52
C ALA A 574 -44.08 -46.30 12.73
N GLY A 575 -44.23 -46.24 11.39
CA GLY A 575 -43.56 -45.25 10.55
C GLY A 575 -44.04 -43.81 10.79
N SER A 576 -45.31 -43.61 11.15
CA SER A 576 -45.83 -42.30 11.57
C SER A 576 -45.28 -41.90 12.95
N ALA A 577 -45.10 -42.85 13.87
CA ALA A 577 -44.47 -42.60 15.17
C ALA A 577 -42.98 -42.29 15.02
N GLU A 578 -42.27 -42.97 14.11
CA GLU A 578 -40.90 -42.65 13.75
C GLU A 578 -40.76 -41.28 13.08
N LEU A 579 -41.69 -40.92 12.19
CA LEU A 579 -41.77 -39.58 11.61
C LEU A 579 -42.04 -38.52 12.67
N GLN A 580 -42.95 -38.79 13.61
CA GLN A 580 -43.24 -37.89 14.73
C GLN A 580 -42.02 -37.72 15.66
N ASN A 581 -41.28 -38.80 15.92
CA ASN A 581 -40.04 -38.75 16.69
C ASN A 581 -38.96 -37.97 15.97
N LYS A 582 -38.83 -38.12 14.64
CA LYS A 582 -37.92 -37.31 13.82
C LYS A 582 -38.31 -35.84 13.81
N VAL A 583 -39.61 -35.53 13.72
CA VAL A 583 -40.10 -34.14 13.80
C VAL A 583 -39.79 -33.54 15.17
N ASN A 584 -40.02 -34.27 16.26
CA ASN A 584 -39.69 -33.81 17.60
C ASN A 584 -38.18 -33.64 17.80
N ALA A 585 -37.36 -34.54 17.25
CA ALA A 585 -35.90 -34.43 17.27
C ALA A 585 -35.42 -33.20 16.50
N LEU A 586 -35.91 -32.99 15.28
CA LEU A 586 -35.58 -31.81 14.47
C LEU A 586 -36.07 -30.51 15.11
N GLN A 587 -37.22 -30.53 15.79
CA GLN A 587 -37.71 -29.38 16.55
C GLN A 587 -36.81 -29.07 17.75
N GLN A 588 -36.31 -30.10 18.43
CA GLN A 588 -35.36 -29.95 19.53
C GLN A 588 -34.01 -29.42 19.02
N GLU A 589 -33.47 -29.98 17.94
CA GLU A 589 -32.24 -29.50 17.29
C GLU A 589 -32.38 -28.05 16.81
N LEU A 590 -33.52 -27.69 16.21
CA LEU A 590 -33.79 -26.31 15.80
C LEU A 590 -33.85 -25.38 17.01
N LYS A 591 -34.45 -25.81 18.12
CA LYS A 591 -34.48 -25.03 19.35
C LYS A 591 -33.07 -24.84 19.93
N ASP A 592 -32.28 -25.91 19.98
CA ASP A 592 -30.92 -25.88 20.50
C ASP A 592 -30.02 -24.97 19.64
N THR A 593 -30.13 -25.04 18.30
CA THR A 593 -29.41 -24.11 17.41
C THR A 593 -29.84 -22.66 17.59
N ILE A 594 -31.12 -22.37 17.84
CA ILE A 594 -31.59 -21.02 18.16
C ILE A 594 -30.98 -20.54 19.48
N GLU A 595 -30.95 -21.38 20.52
CA GLU A 595 -30.31 -21.05 21.80
C GLU A 595 -28.80 -20.80 21.63
N GLU A 596 -28.11 -21.57 20.80
CA GLU A 596 -26.71 -21.33 20.42
C GLU A 596 -26.52 -20.00 19.70
N TYR A 597 -27.41 -19.65 18.75
CA TYR A 597 -27.38 -18.34 18.08
C TYR A 597 -27.63 -17.18 19.06
N GLU A 598 -28.52 -17.34 20.04
CA GLU A 598 -28.73 -16.34 21.08
C GLU A 598 -27.48 -16.13 21.96
N VAL A 599 -26.81 -17.23 22.35
CA VAL A 599 -25.56 -17.18 23.11
C VAL A 599 -24.46 -16.52 22.29
N MET A 600 -24.31 -16.92 21.01
CA MET A 600 -23.34 -16.32 20.09
C MET A 600 -23.60 -14.83 19.90
N THR A 601 -24.86 -14.41 19.80
CA THR A 601 -25.24 -13.00 19.65
C THR A 601 -24.91 -12.22 20.92
N LYS A 602 -25.20 -12.77 22.11
CA LYS A 602 -24.82 -12.15 23.39
C LYS A 602 -23.31 -11.99 23.49
N GLN A 603 -22.57 -13.03 23.14
CA GLN A 603 -21.11 -13.00 23.14
C GLN A 603 -20.56 -11.97 22.14
N SER A 604 -21.13 -11.87 20.94
CA SER A 604 -20.75 -10.85 19.96
C SER A 604 -21.01 -9.42 20.47
N ILE A 605 -22.08 -9.20 21.22
CA ILE A 605 -22.36 -7.90 21.84
C ILE A 605 -21.35 -7.59 22.94
N ASP A 606 -20.96 -8.58 23.74
CA ASP A 606 -19.98 -8.38 24.80
C ASP A 606 -18.56 -8.16 24.23
N ASP A 607 -18.19 -8.87 23.16
CA ASP A 607 -16.96 -8.64 22.40
C ASP A 607 -16.94 -7.22 21.79
N GLU A 608 -18.07 -6.72 21.30
CA GLU A 608 -18.19 -5.35 20.78
C GLU A 608 -18.01 -4.32 21.91
N LYS A 609 -18.57 -4.54 23.09
CA LYS A 609 -18.33 -3.67 24.26
C LYS A 609 -16.87 -3.68 24.71
N GLU A 610 -16.22 -4.85 24.72
CA GLU A 610 -14.80 -4.94 25.05
C GLU A 610 -13.95 -4.21 24.01
N ARG A 611 -14.31 -4.32 22.72
CA ARG A 611 -13.66 -3.56 21.65
C ARG A 611 -13.81 -2.06 21.87
N ASP A 612 -15.02 -1.58 22.17
CA ASP A 612 -15.28 -0.16 22.43
C ASP A 612 -14.44 0.34 23.63
N HIS A 613 -14.30 -0.47 24.69
CA HIS A 613 -13.45 -0.13 25.83
C HIS A 613 -11.95 -0.09 25.46
N LEU A 614 -11.49 -1.01 24.61
CA LEU A 614 -10.13 -0.98 24.09
C LEU A 614 -9.89 0.22 23.18
N GLU A 615 -10.86 0.62 22.37
CA GLU A 615 -10.81 1.84 21.54
C GLU A 615 -10.69 3.09 22.42
N GLU A 616 -11.48 3.20 23.49
CA GLU A 616 -11.35 4.30 24.46
C GLU A 616 -9.94 4.34 25.10
N ASN A 617 -9.38 3.18 25.47
CA ASN A 617 -8.03 3.09 26.00
C ASN A 617 -6.96 3.48 24.96
N VAL A 618 -7.15 3.12 23.69
CA VAL A 618 -6.27 3.53 22.60
C VAL A 618 -6.32 5.05 22.40
N ASP A 619 -7.51 5.65 22.41
CA ASP A 619 -7.69 7.09 22.26
C ASP A 619 -7.04 7.87 23.41
N THR A 620 -7.22 7.41 24.65
CA THR A 620 -6.57 8.05 25.82
C THR A 620 -5.04 7.94 25.77
N LEU A 621 -4.50 6.80 25.31
CA LEU A 621 -3.06 6.64 25.09
C LEU A 621 -2.55 7.52 23.96
N GLN A 622 -3.30 7.65 22.86
CA GLN A 622 -2.95 8.54 21.76
C GLN A 622 -2.92 10.00 22.23
N GLN A 623 -3.94 10.46 22.97
CA GLN A 623 -3.95 11.82 23.54
C GLN A 623 -2.76 12.06 24.47
N ARG A 624 -2.38 11.06 25.28
CA ARG A 624 -1.21 11.14 26.16
C ARG A 624 0.09 11.21 25.36
N CYS A 625 0.23 10.42 24.30
CA CYS A 625 1.37 10.48 23.38
C CYS A 625 1.46 11.84 22.70
N GLU A 626 0.35 12.37 22.16
CA GLU A 626 0.30 13.71 21.57
C GLU A 626 0.70 14.80 22.57
N THR A 627 0.26 14.66 23.83
CA THR A 627 0.63 15.58 24.92
C THR A 627 2.12 15.51 25.24
N LEU A 628 2.68 14.30 25.35
CA LEU A 628 4.12 14.10 25.59
C LEU A 628 4.98 14.57 24.42
N GLU A 629 4.53 14.37 23.19
CA GLU A 629 5.18 14.90 21.99
C GLU A 629 5.13 16.43 21.95
N MET A 630 4.01 17.03 22.35
CA MET A 630 3.91 18.48 22.49
C MET A 630 4.89 19.00 23.54
N GLN A 631 4.95 18.39 24.72
CA GLN A 631 5.90 18.75 25.78
C GLN A 631 7.35 18.57 25.32
N LEU A 632 7.68 17.45 24.64
CA LEU A 632 9.01 17.21 24.09
C LEU A 632 9.38 18.26 23.04
N ASN A 633 8.43 18.66 22.20
CA ASN A 633 8.63 19.69 21.19
C ASN A 633 8.81 21.08 21.82
N GLU A 634 8.06 21.41 22.87
CA GLU A 634 8.23 22.62 23.66
C GLU A 634 9.60 22.66 24.34
N GLU A 635 10.05 21.55 24.93
CA GLU A 635 11.40 21.44 25.50
C GLU A 635 12.49 21.57 24.43
N LYS A 636 12.33 20.89 23.28
CA LYS A 636 13.26 21.03 22.14
C LYS A 636 13.33 22.47 21.64
N LEU A 637 12.20 23.17 21.56
CA LEU A 637 12.12 24.59 21.20
C LEU A 637 12.77 25.48 22.27
N LYS A 638 12.59 25.17 23.56
CA LYS A 638 13.26 25.86 24.67
C LYS A 638 14.78 25.68 24.61
N TRP A 639 15.26 24.48 24.27
CA TRP A 639 16.68 24.20 24.06
C TRP A 639 17.23 24.83 22.77
N LEU A 640 16.44 24.93 21.71
CA LEU A 640 16.80 25.70 20.51
C LEU A 640 16.88 27.20 20.79
N GLY A 641 15.96 27.75 21.58
CA GLY A 641 15.92 29.16 21.97
C GLY A 641 17.06 29.58 22.92
N VAL A 642 17.62 28.64 23.68
CA VAL A 642 18.84 28.87 24.49
C VAL A 642 20.11 28.80 23.62
N LYS A 643 20.06 28.17 22.44
CA LYS A 643 21.21 27.97 21.54
C LYS A 643 21.25 28.90 20.32
N ALA A 644 20.16 29.60 20.00
CA ALA A 644 20.07 30.52 18.88
C ALA A 644 19.48 31.86 19.31
N GLY A 645 20.33 32.88 19.46
CA GLY A 645 19.89 34.26 19.61
C GLY A 645 19.47 34.84 18.25
N SER A 646 18.18 34.79 17.92
CA SER A 646 17.52 35.75 16.99
C SER A 646 15.99 35.58 17.01
N PRO A 647 15.16 36.63 17.15
CA PRO A 647 13.71 36.50 17.40
C PRO A 647 12.83 36.41 16.14
N THR A 648 13.36 36.65 14.93
CA THR A 648 12.55 36.89 13.72
C THR A 648 12.16 35.62 12.95
N GLU A 649 12.94 34.53 13.00
CA GLU A 649 12.61 33.27 12.32
C GLU A 649 11.55 32.42 13.05
N VAL A 650 11.38 32.67 14.35
CA VAL A 650 10.46 31.88 15.20
C VAL A 650 9.00 32.15 14.83
N MET A 651 8.67 33.38 14.41
CA MET A 651 7.30 33.73 14.01
C MET A 651 6.89 33.07 12.68
N SER A 652 7.81 32.99 11.71
CA SER A 652 7.54 32.40 10.39
C SER A 652 7.32 30.88 10.46
N THR A 653 8.13 30.18 11.26
CA THR A 653 7.96 28.74 11.48
C THR A 653 6.71 28.41 12.29
N MET A 654 6.30 29.28 13.21
CA MET A 654 5.07 29.13 14.00
C MET A 654 3.81 29.28 13.15
N VAL A 655 3.80 30.23 12.20
CA VAL A 655 2.69 30.43 11.25
C VAL A 655 2.56 29.23 10.30
N LEU A 656 3.66 28.75 9.73
CA LEU A 656 3.66 27.57 8.84
C LEU A 656 3.19 26.29 9.57
N LYS A 657 3.59 26.13 10.83
CA LYS A 657 3.19 24.98 11.64
C LYS A 657 1.70 25.03 12.02
N ASN A 658 1.14 26.23 12.23
CA ASN A 658 -0.28 26.41 12.49
C ASN A 658 -1.13 26.16 11.24
N GLU A 659 -0.69 26.62 10.06
CA GLU A 659 -1.34 26.34 8.78
C GLU A 659 -1.30 24.84 8.44
N PHE A 660 -0.16 24.16 8.68
CA PHE A 660 -0.07 22.71 8.47
C PHE A 660 -1.00 21.92 9.41
N LYS A 661 -1.09 22.32 10.68
CA LYS A 661 -2.04 21.71 11.63
C LYS A 661 -3.50 21.96 11.24
N LYS A 662 -3.81 23.11 10.65
CA LYS A 662 -5.15 23.42 10.14
C LYS A 662 -5.48 22.56 8.93
N MET A 663 -4.57 22.46 7.97
CA MET A 663 -4.69 21.60 6.79
C MET A 663 -4.90 20.12 7.16
N MET A 664 -4.14 19.61 8.13
CA MET A 664 -4.30 18.21 8.58
C MET A 664 -5.64 17.96 9.28
N ARG A 665 -6.17 18.95 10.01
CA ARG A 665 -7.51 18.87 10.62
C ARG A 665 -8.61 18.92 9.58
N GLU A 666 -8.49 19.80 8.58
CA GLU A 666 -9.44 19.89 7.46
C GLU A 666 -9.43 18.60 6.63
N THR A 667 -8.26 18.03 6.35
CA THR A 667 -8.14 16.76 5.60
C THR A 667 -8.75 15.58 6.37
N ARG A 668 -8.54 15.49 7.69
CA ARG A 668 -9.19 14.46 8.53
C ARG A 668 -10.70 14.64 8.56
N ALA A 669 -11.19 15.88 8.66
CA ALA A 669 -12.62 16.18 8.66
C ALA A 669 -13.28 15.88 7.30
N GLU A 670 -12.59 16.15 6.19
CA GLU A 670 -13.05 15.77 4.84
C GLU A 670 -13.08 14.25 4.66
N ASN A 671 -12.04 13.53 5.07
CA ASN A 671 -12.04 12.06 5.00
C ASN A 671 -13.18 11.45 5.82
N ILE A 672 -13.44 11.95 7.04
CA ILE A 672 -14.59 11.48 7.84
C ILE A 672 -15.93 11.82 7.17
N LYS A 673 -16.07 12.98 6.52
CA LYS A 673 -17.27 13.29 5.73
C LYS A 673 -17.43 12.34 4.54
N THR A 674 -16.35 12.01 3.83
CA THR A 674 -16.43 11.05 2.71
C THR A 674 -16.82 9.66 3.16
N ILE A 675 -16.33 9.21 4.33
CA ILE A 675 -16.72 7.93 4.93
C ILE A 675 -18.20 7.96 5.31
N ARG A 676 -18.68 9.01 5.99
CA ARG A 676 -20.10 9.15 6.34
C ARG A 676 -21.02 9.17 5.12
N VAL A 677 -20.63 9.86 4.05
CA VAL A 677 -21.39 9.85 2.80
C VAL A 677 -21.40 8.45 2.17
N SER A 678 -20.30 7.71 2.27
CA SER A 678 -20.21 6.34 1.78
C SER A 678 -21.09 5.39 2.61
N ASP A 679 -21.12 5.55 3.94
CA ASP A 679 -21.96 4.79 4.86
C ASP A 679 -23.46 5.12 4.67
N ASP A 680 -23.80 6.39 4.43
CA ASP A 680 -25.16 6.83 4.10
C ASP A 680 -25.63 6.25 2.75
N LEU A 681 -24.74 6.18 1.76
CA LEU A 681 -25.02 5.53 0.47
C LEU A 681 -25.22 4.02 0.62
N GLU A 682 -24.41 3.35 1.45
CA GLU A 682 -24.62 1.93 1.80
C GLU A 682 -25.95 1.71 2.55
N GLY A 683 -26.31 2.62 3.46
CA GLY A 683 -27.59 2.60 4.16
C GLY A 683 -28.78 2.76 3.22
N ILE A 684 -28.68 3.65 2.22
CA ILE A 684 -29.70 3.83 1.18
C ILE A 684 -29.79 2.58 0.28
N ILE A 685 -28.67 1.96 -0.07
CA ILE A 685 -28.65 0.72 -0.87
C ILE A 685 -29.28 -0.45 -0.10
N ARG A 686 -28.97 -0.62 1.19
CA ARG A 686 -29.63 -1.62 2.05
C ARG A 686 -31.13 -1.33 2.24
N GLY A 687 -31.49 -0.07 2.45
CA GLY A 687 -32.89 0.35 2.56
C GLY A 687 -33.69 0.25 1.25
N GLY A 688 -33.03 0.37 0.09
CA GLY A 688 -33.59 0.13 -1.23
C GLY A 688 -33.83 -1.36 -1.49
N SER A 689 -32.89 -2.21 -1.09
CA SER A 689 -32.99 -3.66 -1.23
C SER A 689 -34.11 -4.26 -0.36
N ASN A 690 -34.30 -3.76 0.87
CA ASN A 690 -35.42 -4.17 1.73
C ASN A 690 -36.79 -3.70 1.22
N ARG A 691 -36.87 -2.58 0.50
CA ARG A 691 -38.12 -2.14 -0.17
C ARG A 691 -38.45 -2.99 -1.41
N PHE A 692 -37.44 -3.54 -2.09
CA PHE A 692 -37.64 -4.43 -3.24
C PHE A 692 -38.09 -5.84 -2.81
N ILE A 693 -37.62 -6.35 -1.67
CA ILE A 693 -38.01 -7.67 -1.15
C ILE A 693 -39.41 -7.63 -0.49
N GLY A 694 -39.84 -6.50 0.08
CA GLY A 694 -41.20 -6.33 0.62
C GLY A 694 -42.32 -6.12 -0.42
N GLY A 695 -41.98 -5.86 -1.68
CA GLY A 695 -42.95 -5.56 -2.76
C GLY A 695 -43.45 -6.77 -3.55
N ALA A 696 -42.81 -7.93 -3.44
CA ALA A 696 -43.13 -9.12 -4.25
C ALA A 696 -44.22 -10.03 -3.64
N GLY A 697 -44.90 -9.60 -2.58
CA GLY A 697 -45.91 -10.39 -1.84
C GLY A 697 -47.38 -9.99 -2.04
N ARG A 698 -47.73 -9.13 -3.01
CA ARG A 698 -49.13 -8.73 -3.26
C ARG A 698 -49.54 -8.95 -4.71
N THR A 699 -49.91 -10.18 -5.04
CA THR A 699 -50.64 -10.50 -6.27
C THR A 699 -52.06 -10.98 -5.94
N THR A 700 -53.01 -10.08 -6.25
CA THR A 700 -54.30 -10.34 -6.92
C THR A 700 -55.26 -11.38 -6.33
N LYS A 701 -56.18 -10.91 -5.49
CA LYS A 701 -57.52 -11.49 -5.31
C LYS A 701 -58.45 -10.82 -6.34
N ILE A 702 -58.62 -11.44 -7.51
CA ILE A 702 -59.59 -11.00 -8.52
C ILE A 702 -60.94 -11.65 -8.21
N ARG A 703 -61.93 -10.76 -8.10
CA ARG A 703 -63.35 -11.00 -7.84
C ARG A 703 -64.02 -11.26 -9.20
N GLY A 704 -64.62 -12.44 -9.38
CA GLY A 704 -65.43 -12.77 -10.56
C GLY A 704 -66.83 -13.16 -10.12
N HIS A 705 -67.76 -12.22 -10.28
CA HIS A 705 -69.19 -12.49 -10.37
C HIS A 705 -69.52 -12.86 -11.83
N HIS A 706 -70.52 -13.74 -11.97
CA HIS A 706 -71.13 -14.30 -13.18
C HIS A 706 -70.46 -15.54 -13.78
#